data_AF-A0A069RGQ3-F1
#
_entry.id   AF-A0A069RGQ3-F1
#
_cell.length_a   1.000
_cell.length_b   1.000
_cell.length_c   1.000
_cell.angle_alpha   90.00
_cell.angle_beta   90.00
_cell.angle_gamma   90.00
#
_symmetry.space_group_name_H-M   'P 1'
#
loop_
_entity.id
_entity.type
_entity.pdbx_description
1 polymer ?
#
loop_
_entity_poly.entity_id
_entity_poly.type
_entity_poly.pdbx_seq_one_letter_code
_entity_poly.pdbx_strand_id
1 'polypeptide(L)'
;MNSYERTILDGIDMKISINSNEYGIPPENLFSLAARKNKKRSFLFVSKVLGKHIPVDPNVSLATGRLLAAIYSKQELSVNAGFEHAAADILKAHRHAATKVSSAGGEITEKGVWEKVHIEEPTLFIGFAETATALGMSVFESFSGNSYYMQTTRKELDIECIKFDEEHSHASLHMMYPQKGLPLGQIKNVVFIDDELTTGKTVINIIKSIKDIIPAKNFSVLTILDWRGKSHKDSFEDFEKRQGIKVDVMSVLQGEIEVDDSKWKKRLEHDMPQGFESHGGNSDSADTGGAKCSSTSGEGEHDFEIEQISLSHFFKKNDIQSGALIRHSGRFGLSSADTSYIDSAVRRSAKFLERRICGGRVLFLGSGEFMFLPMKIGSFVNRRTGRDIMYHSTTRSPIYPDTSTGYAVKNKVEFNDPESSGIKNFAYNMPEGGYDQVFIFMEEKPDEKGLLEMKKIIMASGAKEAFAVYFADPLENMEAGDIGSYNRDEVDFLLKDISGLMGEKGNEYREKAIQSGAHYSEMLPVEYRPSSEYMRLFEESLLQNSNRIARSVEAASRAIIREKGKDVVLVSLARAGTPAGILMKRYMRKAYDIDPMHYSISIIRGKGFDENAIKFISQRHDTSNVQFVDGWTGKGAIKRELERSSDTMLEKYGIKLPSDLAVIADPGGFSEIAGTREDFLIPSACLNATVSGLVSRTVQRDDIIGPWDFHGAKFYKELKEHDVSNRFIDSISAHFGESDAVDYKGCESGHCEAMECDMKGMQDVEMVKEEFGIDDMNLIKPGIGETTRVLLRRVPWKVLISTDMDDVDVAHIIQLADEKGVEIEQYPLKKYKCCGLIKKVNGGDV
;
A
#
# COMPACT_ATOMS: atom_id res chain seq x y z
N MET A 1 -35.63 -13.18 -35.21
CA MET A 1 -35.06 -14.30 -34.44
C MET A 1 -34.02 -14.97 -35.29
N ASN A 2 -32.76 -14.94 -34.85
CA ASN A 2 -31.73 -15.83 -35.38
C ASN A 2 -31.64 -17.02 -34.40
N SER A 3 -31.87 -18.22 -34.91
CA SER A 3 -31.71 -19.47 -34.16
C SER A 3 -30.41 -20.13 -34.62
N TYR A 4 -29.60 -20.59 -33.68
CA TYR A 4 -28.36 -21.31 -33.94
C TYR A 4 -28.39 -22.64 -33.20
N GLU A 5 -28.02 -23.71 -33.89
CA GLU A 5 -27.79 -25.02 -33.28
C GLU A 5 -26.29 -25.21 -33.08
N ARG A 6 -25.90 -25.68 -31.89
CA ARG A 6 -24.53 -26.05 -31.56
C ARG A 6 -24.53 -27.36 -30.79
N THR A 7 -23.74 -28.30 -31.28
CA THR A 7 -23.36 -29.49 -30.52
C THR A 7 -22.01 -29.23 -29.86
N ILE A 8 -21.90 -29.47 -28.56
CA ILE A 8 -20.61 -29.51 -27.85
C ILE A 8 -20.37 -30.93 -27.32
N LEU A 9 -19.15 -31.44 -27.50
CA LEU A 9 -18.73 -32.79 -27.08
C LEU A 9 -19.73 -33.90 -27.43
N ASP A 10 -19.83 -34.34 -28.71
CA ASP A 10 -20.57 -35.53 -29.21
C ASP A 10 -21.81 -36.02 -28.39
N GLY A 11 -22.63 -35.11 -27.85
CA GLY A 11 -23.66 -35.51 -26.88
C GLY A 11 -24.37 -34.42 -26.06
N ILE A 12 -24.01 -33.14 -26.21
CA ILE A 12 -24.81 -32.01 -25.71
C ILE A 12 -25.24 -31.18 -26.92
N ASP A 13 -26.50 -31.34 -27.32
CA ASP A 13 -27.11 -30.64 -28.44
C ASP A 13 -27.86 -29.41 -27.88
N MET A 14 -27.50 -28.20 -28.32
CA MET A 14 -28.07 -26.95 -27.82
C MET A 14 -28.62 -26.09 -28.96
N LYS A 15 -29.84 -25.60 -28.79
CA LYS A 15 -30.47 -24.61 -29.66
C LYS A 15 -30.60 -23.29 -28.91
N ILE A 16 -30.06 -22.23 -29.50
CA ILE A 16 -30.05 -20.88 -28.93
C ILE A 16 -30.85 -19.97 -29.86
N SER A 17 -31.92 -19.38 -29.34
CA SER A 17 -32.76 -18.41 -30.05
C SER A 17 -32.57 -17.02 -29.47
N ILE A 18 -32.20 -16.03 -30.29
CA ILE A 18 -31.97 -14.67 -29.82
C ILE A 18 -33.20 -13.81 -30.04
N ASN A 19 -33.65 -13.19 -28.95
CA ASN A 19 -34.84 -12.35 -28.87
C ASN A 19 -34.50 -10.85 -28.91
N SER A 20 -33.41 -10.44 -28.24
CA SER A 20 -32.95 -9.05 -28.21
C SER A 20 -31.43 -8.94 -28.25
N ASN A 21 -30.93 -7.96 -29.01
CA ASN A 21 -29.53 -7.57 -29.12
C ASN A 21 -29.46 -6.09 -29.56
N GLU A 22 -29.87 -5.18 -28.68
CA GLU A 22 -30.04 -3.75 -28.98
C GLU A 22 -28.77 -3.11 -29.56
N TYR A 23 -27.59 -3.56 -29.12
CA TYR A 23 -26.30 -3.01 -29.52
C TYR A 23 -25.63 -3.75 -30.68
N GLY A 24 -26.26 -4.79 -31.23
CA GLY A 24 -25.76 -5.55 -32.37
C GLY A 24 -24.42 -6.25 -32.12
N ILE A 25 -24.16 -6.69 -30.88
CA ILE A 25 -22.92 -7.38 -30.54
C ILE A 25 -23.04 -8.85 -30.96
N PRO A 26 -22.10 -9.41 -31.75
CA PRO A 26 -22.16 -10.81 -32.15
C PRO A 26 -22.16 -11.75 -30.92
N PRO A 27 -23.08 -12.72 -30.80
CA PRO A 27 -23.14 -13.64 -29.65
C PRO A 27 -21.82 -14.39 -29.38
N GLU A 28 -21.11 -14.75 -30.46
CA GLU A 28 -19.81 -15.40 -30.41
C GLU A 28 -18.68 -14.52 -29.88
N ASN A 29 -18.89 -13.20 -29.77
CA ASN A 29 -18.01 -12.28 -29.06
C ASN A 29 -18.31 -12.29 -27.55
N LEU A 30 -19.55 -12.52 -27.14
CA LEU A 30 -19.92 -12.50 -25.72
C LEU A 30 -19.60 -13.81 -25.01
N PHE A 31 -19.86 -14.95 -25.65
CA PHE A 31 -19.71 -16.25 -25.01
C PHE A 31 -19.25 -17.37 -25.94
N SER A 32 -18.89 -18.48 -25.32
CA SER A 32 -18.72 -19.80 -25.92
C SER A 32 -19.31 -20.86 -24.99
N LEU A 33 -19.20 -22.13 -25.36
CA LEU A 33 -19.75 -23.24 -24.60
C LEU A 33 -18.65 -24.19 -24.13
N ALA A 34 -18.82 -24.73 -22.93
CA ALA A 34 -18.01 -25.82 -22.37
C ALA A 34 -18.90 -26.79 -21.59
N ALA A 35 -18.39 -27.99 -21.30
CA ALA A 35 -19.05 -28.98 -20.45
C ALA A 35 -18.52 -28.95 -19.01
N ARG A 36 -19.41 -29.25 -18.06
CA ARG A 36 -19.10 -29.37 -16.63
C ARG A 36 -19.42 -30.77 -16.15
N LYS A 37 -18.60 -31.27 -15.21
CA LYS A 37 -18.87 -32.53 -14.50
C LYS A 37 -19.95 -32.34 -13.42
N ASN A 38 -21.20 -32.06 -13.83
CA ASN A 38 -22.33 -31.84 -12.92
C ASN A 38 -23.59 -32.60 -13.41
N LYS A 39 -24.23 -33.34 -12.51
CA LYS A 39 -25.43 -34.15 -12.80
C LYS A 39 -26.69 -33.33 -13.12
N LYS A 40 -26.78 -32.07 -12.65
CA LYS A 40 -27.93 -31.18 -12.83
C LYS A 40 -27.85 -30.32 -14.09
N ARG A 41 -26.66 -29.84 -14.47
CA ARG A 41 -26.40 -29.02 -15.66
C ARG A 41 -25.05 -29.43 -16.26
N SER A 42 -25.08 -30.06 -17.44
CA SER A 42 -23.91 -30.64 -18.12
C SER A 42 -23.05 -29.63 -18.88
N PHE A 43 -23.53 -28.40 -19.06
CA PHE A 43 -22.89 -27.35 -19.84
C PHE A 43 -22.68 -26.06 -19.03
N LEU A 44 -21.85 -25.17 -19.57
CA LEU A 44 -21.51 -23.85 -19.03
C LEU A 44 -21.36 -22.86 -20.19
N PHE A 45 -21.91 -21.66 -20.04
CA PHE A 45 -21.55 -20.52 -20.87
C PHE A 45 -20.23 -19.94 -20.39
N VAL A 46 -19.26 -19.92 -21.28
CA VAL A 46 -17.94 -19.36 -21.00
C VAL A 46 -17.89 -17.95 -21.57
N SER A 47 -17.90 -16.95 -20.68
CA SER A 47 -17.75 -15.56 -21.07
C SER A 47 -16.41 -15.32 -21.76
N LYS A 48 -16.45 -14.60 -22.88
CA LYS A 48 -15.29 -14.14 -23.66
C LYS A 48 -14.89 -12.70 -23.35
N VAL A 49 -15.59 -12.06 -22.42
CA VAL A 49 -15.41 -10.64 -22.12
C VAL A 49 -14.99 -10.38 -20.68
N LEU A 50 -15.08 -11.38 -19.79
CA LEU A 50 -14.83 -11.20 -18.35
C LEU A 50 -13.46 -11.63 -17.83
N GLY A 51 -12.66 -12.35 -18.62
CA GLY A 51 -11.35 -12.83 -18.14
C GLY A 51 -11.40 -13.99 -17.14
N LYS A 52 -12.55 -14.62 -16.84
CA LYS A 52 -12.63 -15.68 -15.81
C LYS A 52 -12.10 -17.05 -16.26
N HIS A 53 -12.32 -17.43 -17.51
CA HIS A 53 -11.92 -18.74 -18.04
C HIS A 53 -11.09 -18.65 -19.33
N ILE A 54 -11.12 -17.48 -19.98
CA ILE A 54 -10.38 -17.14 -21.18
C ILE A 54 -9.67 -15.82 -20.88
N PRO A 55 -8.35 -15.70 -21.10
CA PRO A 55 -7.66 -14.43 -21.02
C PRO A 55 -8.25 -13.41 -22.01
N VAL A 56 -8.49 -12.18 -21.58
CA VAL A 56 -9.07 -11.10 -22.40
C VAL A 56 -8.26 -9.81 -22.30
N ASP A 57 -8.41 -8.90 -23.26
CA ASP A 57 -7.96 -7.52 -23.07
C ASP A 57 -8.73 -6.90 -21.89
N PRO A 58 -8.07 -6.36 -20.85
CA PRO A 58 -8.74 -5.77 -19.69
C PRO A 58 -9.71 -4.63 -20.05
N ASN A 59 -9.49 -3.93 -21.17
CA ASN A 59 -10.39 -2.88 -21.67
C ASN A 59 -11.73 -3.44 -22.15
N VAL A 60 -11.76 -4.68 -22.67
CA VAL A 60 -13.00 -5.34 -23.10
C VAL A 60 -13.89 -5.64 -21.89
N SER A 61 -13.29 -6.12 -20.80
CA SER A 61 -14.00 -6.40 -19.56
C SER A 61 -14.55 -5.13 -18.91
N LEU A 62 -13.73 -4.07 -18.84
CA LEU A 62 -14.19 -2.74 -18.38
C LEU A 62 -15.31 -2.17 -19.26
N ALA A 63 -15.21 -2.30 -20.59
CA ALA A 63 -16.25 -1.86 -21.52
C ALA A 63 -17.56 -2.61 -21.31
N THR A 64 -17.51 -3.90 -20.93
CA THR A 64 -18.70 -4.70 -20.63
C THR A 64 -19.47 -4.13 -19.44
N GLY A 65 -18.80 -3.82 -18.32
CA GLY A 65 -19.44 -3.20 -17.17
C GLY A 65 -20.02 -1.82 -17.48
N ARG A 66 -19.33 -1.05 -18.32
CA ARG A 66 -19.84 0.26 -18.76
C ARG A 66 -21.06 0.14 -19.65
N LEU A 67 -21.11 -0.81 -20.57
CA LEU A 67 -22.30 -1.01 -21.38
C LEU A 67 -23.53 -1.32 -20.49
N LEU A 68 -23.36 -2.17 -19.48
CA LEU A 68 -24.42 -2.45 -18.49
C LEU A 68 -24.81 -1.20 -17.69
N ALA A 69 -23.84 -0.38 -17.26
CA ALA A 69 -24.12 0.88 -16.58
C ALA A 69 -24.88 1.86 -17.48
N ALA A 70 -24.57 1.92 -18.78
CA ALA A 70 -25.29 2.76 -19.73
C ALA A 70 -26.73 2.28 -19.96
N ILE A 71 -26.93 0.96 -20.05
CA ILE A 71 -28.27 0.34 -20.13
C ILE A 71 -29.09 0.72 -18.90
N TYR A 72 -28.54 0.57 -17.69
CA TYR A 72 -29.19 0.97 -16.45
C TYR A 72 -29.53 2.47 -16.44
N SER A 73 -28.59 3.32 -16.83
CA SER A 73 -28.77 4.78 -16.87
C SER A 73 -29.91 5.18 -17.81
N LYS A 74 -29.98 4.55 -18.98
CA LYS A 74 -31.03 4.81 -19.97
C LYS A 74 -32.40 4.33 -19.49
N GLN A 75 -32.48 3.13 -18.91
CA GLN A 75 -33.76 2.47 -18.63
C GLN A 75 -34.35 2.84 -17.26
N GLU A 76 -33.53 2.96 -16.22
CA GLU A 76 -34.00 3.24 -14.86
C GLU A 76 -33.86 4.72 -14.48
N LEU A 77 -32.81 5.39 -14.95
CA LEU A 77 -32.56 6.80 -14.60
C LEU A 77 -33.07 7.78 -15.67
N SER A 78 -33.44 7.28 -16.86
CA SER A 78 -33.78 8.12 -18.02
C SER A 78 -32.68 9.11 -18.42
N VAL A 79 -31.42 8.76 -18.16
CA VAL A 79 -30.22 9.56 -18.48
C VAL A 79 -29.44 8.90 -19.61
N ASN A 80 -29.04 9.69 -20.62
CA ASN A 80 -28.08 9.22 -21.59
C ASN A 80 -26.66 9.28 -21.00
N ALA A 81 -26.02 8.12 -20.90
CA ALA A 81 -24.67 7.96 -20.39
C ALA A 81 -23.59 8.49 -21.36
N GLY A 82 -23.84 8.48 -22.67
CA GLY A 82 -22.94 8.99 -23.71
C GLY A 82 -21.75 8.08 -24.05
N PHE A 83 -21.70 6.87 -23.47
CA PHE A 83 -20.59 5.91 -23.66
C PHE A 83 -21.05 4.51 -24.12
N GLU A 84 -22.34 4.29 -24.35
CA GLU A 84 -22.91 3.01 -24.75
C GLU A 84 -22.39 2.50 -26.10
N HIS A 85 -22.29 3.38 -27.11
CA HIS A 85 -21.83 3.01 -28.43
C HIS A 85 -20.33 2.71 -28.44
N ALA A 86 -19.53 3.52 -27.75
CA ALA A 86 -18.10 3.30 -27.60
C ALA A 86 -17.80 1.94 -26.93
N ALA A 87 -18.53 1.62 -25.84
CA ALA A 87 -18.42 0.34 -25.17
C ALA A 87 -18.82 -0.82 -26.10
N ALA A 88 -19.98 -0.71 -26.77
CA ALA A 88 -20.46 -1.73 -27.69
C ALA A 88 -19.49 -1.97 -28.86
N ASP A 89 -18.83 -0.95 -29.37
CA ASP A 89 -17.88 -1.08 -30.48
C ASP A 89 -16.60 -1.80 -30.06
N ILE A 90 -16.09 -1.57 -28.84
CA ILE A 90 -15.01 -2.38 -28.25
C ILE A 90 -15.42 -3.87 -28.21
N LEU A 91 -16.63 -4.16 -27.74
CA LEU A 91 -17.18 -5.51 -27.66
C LEU A 91 -17.35 -6.17 -29.04
N LYS A 92 -17.71 -5.42 -30.10
CA LYS A 92 -17.79 -5.92 -31.48
C LYS A 92 -16.41 -6.20 -32.07
N ALA A 93 -15.41 -5.37 -31.77
CA ALA A 93 -14.10 -5.41 -32.42
C ALA A 93 -13.13 -6.46 -31.84
N HIS A 94 -13.28 -6.88 -30.57
CA HIS A 94 -12.23 -7.63 -29.86
C HIS A 94 -11.85 -8.98 -30.47
N ARG A 95 -12.65 -9.55 -31.37
CA ARG A 95 -12.33 -10.81 -32.07
C ARG A 95 -11.48 -10.61 -33.35
N HIS A 96 -11.47 -9.39 -33.91
CA HIS A 96 -10.84 -9.09 -35.20
C HIS A 96 -9.45 -8.46 -35.08
N ALA A 97 -8.86 -8.47 -33.88
CA ALA A 97 -7.72 -7.62 -33.58
C ALA A 97 -6.60 -8.33 -32.82
N ALA A 98 -5.63 -8.84 -33.58
CA ALA A 98 -4.20 -8.54 -33.33
C ALA A 98 -3.88 -7.04 -33.62
N THR A 99 -4.91 -6.19 -33.64
CA THR A 99 -4.89 -4.78 -33.95
C THR A 99 -5.26 -4.08 -32.65
N LYS A 100 -4.31 -3.30 -32.12
CA LYS A 100 -4.56 -2.34 -31.04
C LYS A 100 -5.93 -1.69 -31.25
N VAL A 101 -6.79 -1.70 -30.22
CA VAL A 101 -7.91 -0.76 -30.16
C VAL A 101 -7.27 0.63 -29.96
N SER A 102 -6.77 1.19 -31.06
CA SER A 102 -6.36 2.59 -31.13
C SER A 102 -7.63 3.41 -31.00
N SER A 103 -7.85 3.97 -29.80
CA SER A 103 -8.39 5.32 -29.59
C SER A 103 -9.37 5.84 -30.66
N ALA A 104 -10.40 5.07 -30.98
CA ALA A 104 -11.40 5.43 -31.98
C ALA A 104 -12.78 5.21 -31.39
N GLY A 105 -13.49 6.32 -31.18
CA GLY A 105 -14.93 6.32 -30.93
C GLY A 105 -15.39 6.93 -29.61
N GLY A 106 -14.86 8.10 -29.24
CA GLY A 106 -15.28 8.89 -28.09
C GLY A 106 -14.04 9.50 -27.46
N GLU A 107 -14.00 10.82 -27.27
CA GLU A 107 -12.90 11.49 -26.57
C GLU A 107 -12.71 10.90 -25.17
N ILE A 108 -11.87 9.86 -25.08
CA ILE A 108 -11.14 9.58 -23.86
C ILE A 108 -10.21 10.78 -23.77
N THR A 109 -10.59 11.80 -22.99
CA THR A 109 -9.72 12.93 -22.70
C THR A 109 -8.32 12.40 -22.36
N GLU A 110 -7.25 13.16 -22.63
CA GLU A 110 -5.87 12.80 -22.25
C GLU A 110 -5.72 12.42 -20.76
N LYS A 111 -6.75 12.67 -19.93
CA LYS A 111 -6.86 12.30 -18.51
C LYS A 111 -7.47 10.92 -18.22
N GLY A 112 -8.08 10.22 -19.18
CA GLY A 112 -8.61 8.86 -19.01
C GLY A 112 -9.84 8.75 -18.10
N VAL A 113 -10.54 9.86 -17.82
CA VAL A 113 -11.72 9.92 -16.95
C VAL A 113 -12.95 10.16 -17.82
N TRP A 114 -13.92 9.25 -17.72
CA TRP A 114 -15.23 9.37 -18.36
C TRP A 114 -16.19 10.03 -17.36
N GLU A 115 -17.18 10.76 -17.86
CA GLU A 115 -18.17 11.40 -17.01
C GLU A 115 -19.02 10.34 -16.30
N LYS A 116 -19.11 10.43 -14.97
CA LYS A 116 -19.88 9.48 -14.15
C LYS A 116 -21.33 9.93 -14.12
N VAL A 117 -22.25 8.98 -14.24
CA VAL A 117 -23.69 9.25 -14.08
C VAL A 117 -24.00 9.50 -12.60
N HIS A 118 -24.62 10.64 -12.29
CA HIS A 118 -24.96 10.98 -10.92
C HIS A 118 -26.21 10.23 -10.44
N ILE A 119 -26.13 9.61 -9.26
CA ILE A 119 -27.22 8.92 -8.60
C ILE A 119 -27.72 9.78 -7.44
N GLU A 120 -28.97 10.24 -7.53
CA GLU A 120 -29.63 11.01 -6.47
C GLU A 120 -30.17 10.10 -5.36
N GLU A 121 -30.86 9.01 -5.72
CA GLU A 121 -31.47 8.09 -4.76
C GLU A 121 -30.47 7.05 -4.24
N PRO A 122 -30.37 6.81 -2.91
CA PRO A 122 -29.46 5.81 -2.34
C PRO A 122 -29.59 4.43 -3.00
N THR A 123 -28.57 4.06 -3.79
CA THR A 123 -28.58 2.86 -4.64
C THR A 123 -27.39 1.97 -4.32
N LEU A 124 -27.66 0.69 -4.02
CA LEU A 124 -26.65 -0.32 -3.74
C LEU A 124 -26.47 -1.27 -4.92
N PHE A 125 -25.26 -1.30 -5.48
CA PHE A 125 -24.85 -2.24 -6.51
C PHE A 125 -24.24 -3.50 -5.86
N ILE A 126 -24.69 -4.69 -6.24
CA ILE A 126 -24.24 -5.98 -5.68
C ILE A 126 -23.72 -6.89 -6.80
N GLY A 127 -22.41 -7.11 -6.85
CA GLY A 127 -21.79 -8.08 -7.77
C GLY A 127 -21.81 -9.52 -7.24
N PHE A 128 -22.22 -10.48 -8.06
CA PHE A 128 -22.20 -11.90 -7.66
C PHE A 128 -20.81 -12.54 -7.83
N ALA A 129 -20.40 -13.28 -6.80
CA ALA A 129 -19.19 -14.10 -6.85
C ALA A 129 -19.46 -15.41 -7.58
N GLU A 130 -18.50 -15.98 -8.29
CA GLU A 130 -17.13 -15.45 -8.44
C GLU A 130 -16.97 -14.57 -9.68
N THR A 131 -17.75 -14.84 -10.73
CA THR A 131 -17.49 -14.35 -12.10
C THR A 131 -17.84 -12.88 -12.29
N ALA A 132 -18.83 -12.34 -11.58
CA ALA A 132 -19.31 -10.98 -11.76
C ALA A 132 -18.74 -9.98 -10.74
N THR A 133 -17.70 -10.35 -9.99
CA THR A 133 -16.99 -9.46 -9.03
C THR A 133 -16.39 -8.24 -9.73
N ALA A 134 -15.51 -8.47 -10.72
CA ALA A 134 -14.95 -7.40 -11.55
C ALA A 134 -16.00 -6.68 -12.42
N LEU A 135 -17.00 -7.40 -12.91
CA LEU A 135 -18.09 -6.82 -13.70
C LEU A 135 -18.89 -5.81 -12.87
N GLY A 136 -19.28 -6.20 -11.65
CA GLY A 136 -20.04 -5.35 -10.73
C GLY A 136 -19.27 -4.09 -10.35
N MET A 137 -17.98 -4.20 -10.02
CA MET A 137 -17.13 -3.03 -9.77
C MET A 137 -17.01 -2.12 -11.00
N SER A 138 -16.95 -2.69 -12.21
CA SER A 138 -16.89 -1.93 -13.48
C SER A 138 -18.19 -1.20 -13.79
N VAL A 139 -19.34 -1.77 -13.42
CA VAL A 139 -20.63 -1.08 -13.45
C VAL A 139 -20.61 0.08 -12.45
N PHE A 140 -20.28 -0.21 -11.20
CA PHE A 140 -20.31 0.75 -10.11
C PHE A 140 -19.41 1.98 -10.34
N GLU A 141 -18.20 1.81 -10.88
CA GLU A 141 -17.29 2.94 -11.13
C GLU A 141 -17.83 3.96 -12.15
N SER A 142 -18.89 3.61 -12.89
CA SER A 142 -19.56 4.51 -13.84
C SER A 142 -20.51 5.50 -13.16
N PHE A 143 -20.71 5.39 -11.84
CA PHE A 143 -21.68 6.19 -11.09
C PHE A 143 -21.02 7.08 -10.00
N SER A 144 -21.65 8.21 -9.70
CA SER A 144 -21.30 9.12 -8.60
C SER A 144 -22.52 9.45 -7.74
N GLY A 145 -22.37 10.26 -6.69
CA GLY A 145 -23.48 10.63 -5.79
C GLY A 145 -23.78 9.55 -4.76
N ASN A 146 -25.05 9.26 -4.51
CA ASN A 146 -25.54 8.31 -3.50
C ASN A 146 -25.47 6.85 -3.98
N SER A 147 -24.35 6.47 -4.62
CA SER A 147 -24.09 5.10 -5.06
C SER A 147 -23.16 4.36 -4.10
N TYR A 148 -23.49 3.10 -3.84
CA TYR A 148 -22.75 2.18 -2.97
C TYR A 148 -22.52 0.85 -3.68
N TYR A 149 -21.46 0.15 -3.34
CA TYR A 149 -21.15 -1.16 -3.92
C TYR A 149 -20.79 -2.20 -2.89
N MET A 150 -21.25 -3.43 -3.11
CA MET A 150 -20.78 -4.62 -2.42
C MET A 150 -20.60 -5.76 -3.43
N GLN A 151 -19.79 -6.75 -3.07
CA GLN A 151 -19.84 -8.05 -3.74
C GLN A 151 -20.18 -9.14 -2.74
N THR A 152 -20.84 -10.17 -3.25
CA THR A 152 -20.97 -11.44 -2.53
C THR A 152 -19.64 -12.18 -2.58
N THR A 153 -19.43 -13.11 -1.66
CA THR A 153 -18.18 -13.88 -1.58
C THR A 153 -18.39 -15.27 -0.98
N ARG A 154 -17.53 -16.21 -1.35
CA ARG A 154 -17.39 -17.53 -0.75
C ARG A 154 -16.22 -17.61 0.25
N LYS A 155 -15.55 -16.48 0.53
CA LYS A 155 -14.51 -16.38 1.55
C LYS A 155 -15.16 -16.21 2.92
N GLU A 156 -14.91 -17.15 3.80
CA GLU A 156 -15.37 -17.09 5.19
C GLU A 156 -14.38 -16.24 6.00
N LEU A 157 -14.93 -15.29 6.76
CA LEU A 157 -14.21 -14.42 7.67
C LEU A 157 -14.88 -14.53 9.04
N ASP A 158 -14.08 -14.41 10.11
CA ASP A 158 -14.57 -14.51 11.48
C ASP A 158 -15.23 -13.21 11.96
N ILE A 159 -16.24 -12.74 11.22
CA ILE A 159 -17.02 -11.52 11.47
C ILE A 159 -18.47 -11.67 11.04
N GLU A 160 -19.33 -10.80 11.57
CA GLU A 160 -20.76 -10.75 11.22
C GLU A 160 -20.96 -10.50 9.71
N CYS A 161 -21.87 -11.27 9.11
CA CYS A 161 -22.13 -11.22 7.69
C CYS A 161 -23.57 -11.59 7.35
N ILE A 162 -24.02 -11.16 6.17
CA ILE A 162 -25.30 -11.55 5.59
C ILE A 162 -25.08 -12.81 4.77
N LYS A 163 -25.84 -13.89 5.06
CA LYS A 163 -25.72 -15.21 4.42
C LYS A 163 -26.93 -15.54 3.54
N PHE A 164 -26.70 -16.17 2.39
CA PHE A 164 -27.78 -16.73 1.55
C PHE A 164 -27.29 -17.90 0.69
N ASP A 165 -28.22 -18.75 0.25
CA ASP A 165 -27.93 -19.97 -0.53
C ASP A 165 -28.17 -19.82 -2.05
N GLU A 166 -27.23 -20.35 -2.82
CA GLU A 166 -27.29 -20.55 -4.27
C GLU A 166 -27.47 -22.04 -4.61
N GLU A 167 -28.61 -22.42 -5.19
CA GLU A 167 -29.00 -23.84 -5.41
C GLU A 167 -28.20 -24.60 -6.52
N HIS A 168 -27.17 -23.99 -7.13
CA HIS A 168 -26.51 -24.51 -8.34
C HIS A 168 -24.97 -24.54 -8.34
N SER A 169 -24.29 -24.19 -7.25
CA SER A 169 -22.84 -24.24 -7.08
C SER A 169 -22.38 -25.43 -6.19
N HIS A 170 -21.13 -25.89 -6.32
CA HIS A 170 -20.60 -27.00 -5.49
C HIS A 170 -20.39 -26.60 -4.01
N ALA A 171 -20.48 -25.30 -3.69
CA ALA A 171 -20.51 -24.72 -2.36
C ALA A 171 -21.62 -23.65 -2.37
N SER A 172 -22.76 -23.95 -1.74
CA SER A 172 -24.01 -23.17 -1.93
C SER A 172 -24.06 -21.84 -1.17
N LEU A 173 -23.18 -21.62 -0.19
CA LEU A 173 -23.29 -20.48 0.71
C LEU A 173 -22.53 -19.25 0.19
N HIS A 174 -23.23 -18.13 0.03
CA HIS A 174 -22.68 -16.82 -0.26
C HIS A 174 -22.79 -15.90 0.95
N MET A 175 -21.79 -15.03 1.12
CA MET A 175 -21.69 -14.07 2.21
C MET A 175 -21.52 -12.64 1.69
N MET A 176 -21.97 -11.66 2.46
CA MET A 176 -21.67 -10.24 2.28
C MET A 176 -21.25 -9.64 3.62
N TYR A 177 -20.17 -8.84 3.62
CA TYR A 177 -19.58 -8.26 4.83
C TYR A 177 -19.72 -6.73 4.82
N PRO A 178 -20.88 -6.17 5.20
CA PRO A 178 -21.06 -4.72 5.19
C PRO A 178 -20.19 -4.06 6.26
N GLN A 179 -19.33 -3.13 5.86
CA GLN A 179 -18.55 -2.35 6.81
C GLN A 179 -19.44 -1.36 7.58
N LYS A 180 -19.04 -1.09 8.83
CA LYS A 180 -19.64 -0.06 9.67
C LYS A 180 -19.63 1.29 8.94
N GLY A 181 -20.80 1.92 8.83
CA GLY A 181 -20.99 3.21 8.15
C GLY A 181 -21.62 3.13 6.76
N LEU A 182 -21.75 1.94 6.17
CA LEU A 182 -22.55 1.77 4.96
C LEU A 182 -24.04 1.97 5.29
N PRO A 183 -24.78 2.87 4.61
CA PRO A 183 -26.12 3.26 5.03
C PRO A 183 -27.20 2.27 4.54
N LEU A 184 -27.06 0.99 4.88
CA LEU A 184 -27.95 -0.09 4.43
C LEU A 184 -29.44 0.21 4.69
N GLY A 185 -29.75 0.80 5.86
CA GLY A 185 -31.12 1.19 6.23
C GLY A 185 -31.70 2.39 5.47
N GLN A 186 -30.90 3.06 4.62
CA GLN A 186 -31.33 4.19 3.80
C GLN A 186 -31.46 3.83 2.31
N ILE A 187 -30.93 2.67 1.90
CA ILE A 187 -30.95 2.21 0.51
C ILE A 187 -32.40 2.08 0.01
N LYS A 188 -32.67 2.68 -1.15
CA LYS A 188 -33.97 2.68 -1.82
C LYS A 188 -34.01 1.73 -3.01
N ASN A 189 -32.87 1.61 -3.71
CA ASN A 189 -32.72 0.79 -4.91
C ASN A 189 -31.57 -0.20 -4.74
N VAL A 190 -31.75 -1.44 -5.20
CA VAL A 190 -30.68 -2.46 -5.22
C VAL A 190 -30.50 -2.97 -6.64
N VAL A 191 -29.28 -2.93 -7.14
CA VAL A 191 -28.91 -3.36 -8.49
C VAL A 191 -28.00 -4.59 -8.38
N PHE A 192 -28.48 -5.75 -8.78
CA PHE A 192 -27.69 -6.99 -8.85
C PHE A 192 -26.95 -7.09 -10.18
N ILE A 193 -25.70 -7.53 -10.17
CA ILE A 193 -24.87 -7.70 -11.36
C ILE A 193 -24.38 -9.14 -11.43
N ASP A 194 -24.69 -9.80 -12.55
CA ASP A 194 -24.27 -11.16 -12.84
C ASP A 194 -23.78 -11.31 -14.29
N ASP A 195 -23.05 -12.39 -14.61
CA ASP A 195 -22.64 -12.64 -15.99
C ASP A 195 -23.77 -13.28 -16.83
N GLU A 196 -24.56 -14.16 -16.23
CA GLU A 196 -25.63 -14.90 -16.89
C GLU A 196 -26.86 -15.08 -15.98
N LEU A 197 -28.06 -14.82 -16.51
CA LEU A 197 -29.32 -15.10 -15.83
C LEU A 197 -30.09 -16.24 -16.52
N THR A 198 -30.37 -17.32 -15.79
CA THR A 198 -31.10 -18.50 -16.32
C THR A 198 -32.48 -18.70 -15.69
N THR A 199 -32.52 -19.05 -14.40
CA THR A 199 -33.78 -19.22 -13.65
C THR A 199 -34.10 -17.99 -12.80
N GLY A 200 -33.07 -17.20 -12.48
CA GLY A 200 -33.15 -16.03 -11.59
C GLY A 200 -33.45 -16.36 -10.11
N LYS A 201 -33.39 -17.63 -9.71
CA LYS A 201 -33.58 -18.05 -8.31
C LYS A 201 -32.58 -17.40 -7.35
N THR A 202 -31.32 -17.25 -7.76
CA THR A 202 -30.27 -16.61 -6.94
C THR A 202 -30.67 -15.19 -6.55
N VAL A 203 -31.20 -14.41 -7.51
CA VAL A 203 -31.73 -13.05 -7.28
C VAL A 203 -32.90 -13.08 -6.29
N ILE A 204 -33.85 -13.98 -6.48
CA ILE A 204 -35.00 -14.13 -5.56
C ILE A 204 -34.53 -14.47 -4.14
N ASN A 205 -33.56 -15.38 -4.00
CA ASN A 205 -33.05 -15.82 -2.70
C ASN A 205 -32.33 -14.69 -1.97
N ILE A 206 -31.45 -13.95 -2.65
CA ILE A 206 -30.75 -12.82 -2.01
C ILE A 206 -31.74 -11.72 -1.60
N ILE A 207 -32.76 -11.40 -2.42
CA ILE A 207 -33.80 -10.42 -2.05
C ILE A 207 -34.49 -10.85 -0.76
N LYS A 208 -34.85 -12.12 -0.62
CA LYS A 208 -35.46 -12.66 0.61
C LYS A 208 -34.55 -12.54 1.82
N SER A 209 -33.24 -12.73 1.64
CA SER A 209 -32.26 -12.64 2.73
C SER A 209 -31.94 -11.21 3.16
N ILE A 210 -32.03 -10.23 2.26
CA ILE A 210 -31.64 -8.84 2.57
C ILE A 210 -32.81 -7.93 2.94
N LYS A 211 -34.06 -8.29 2.64
CA LYS A 211 -35.23 -7.40 2.80
C LYS A 211 -35.46 -6.85 4.21
N ASP A 212 -35.05 -7.60 5.23
CA ASP A 212 -35.21 -7.20 6.64
C ASP A 212 -34.08 -6.24 7.08
N ILE A 213 -33.01 -6.13 6.28
CA ILE A 213 -31.83 -5.30 6.51
C ILE A 213 -31.84 -4.05 5.61
N ILE A 214 -32.29 -4.22 4.38
CA ILE A 214 -32.29 -3.22 3.31
C ILE A 214 -33.76 -2.95 2.89
N PRO A 215 -34.31 -1.75 3.18
CA PRO A 215 -35.72 -1.44 2.95
C PRO A 215 -36.04 -1.05 1.50
N ALA A 216 -35.29 -1.59 0.54
CA ALA A 216 -35.47 -1.30 -0.88
C ALA A 216 -36.76 -1.92 -1.42
N LYS A 217 -37.43 -1.18 -2.32
CA LYS A 217 -38.61 -1.67 -3.05
C LYS A 217 -38.37 -1.85 -4.54
N ASN A 218 -37.34 -1.19 -5.07
CA ASN A 218 -36.95 -1.28 -6.46
C ASN A 218 -35.66 -2.10 -6.54
N PHE A 219 -35.73 -3.17 -7.30
CA PHE A 219 -34.61 -4.04 -7.59
C PHE A 219 -34.38 -4.05 -9.09
N SER A 220 -33.11 -4.10 -9.49
CA SER A 220 -32.71 -4.25 -10.87
C SER A 220 -31.70 -5.38 -10.99
N VAL A 221 -31.69 -6.07 -12.13
CA VAL A 221 -30.68 -7.08 -12.47
C VAL A 221 -30.02 -6.68 -13.77
N LEU A 222 -28.70 -6.50 -13.74
CA LEU A 222 -27.86 -6.27 -14.91
C LEU A 222 -27.09 -7.55 -15.24
N THR A 223 -27.26 -8.06 -16.45
CA THR A 223 -26.57 -9.27 -16.88
C THR A 223 -26.05 -9.20 -18.30
N ILE A 224 -24.97 -9.92 -18.64
CA ILE A 224 -24.53 -9.98 -20.04
C ILE A 224 -25.55 -10.78 -20.85
N LEU A 225 -26.02 -11.91 -20.30
CA LEU A 225 -26.88 -12.86 -20.99
C LEU A 225 -28.15 -13.16 -20.17
N ASP A 226 -29.34 -12.85 -20.70
CA ASP A 226 -30.63 -13.29 -20.12
C ASP A 226 -31.22 -14.44 -20.94
N TRP A 227 -31.20 -15.64 -20.36
CA TRP A 227 -31.73 -16.89 -20.94
C TRP A 227 -33.06 -17.33 -20.30
N ARG A 228 -33.72 -16.47 -19.52
CA ARG A 228 -34.99 -16.84 -18.86
C ARG A 228 -36.09 -17.11 -19.89
N GLY A 229 -36.58 -18.34 -19.90
CA GLY A 229 -37.84 -18.69 -20.57
C GLY A 229 -39.06 -18.06 -19.88
N LYS A 230 -40.22 -18.16 -20.54
CA LYS A 230 -41.47 -17.54 -20.08
C LYS A 230 -41.84 -17.89 -18.63
N SER A 231 -41.73 -19.15 -18.23
CA SER A 231 -42.06 -19.59 -16.86
C SER A 231 -41.20 -18.93 -15.77
N HIS A 232 -39.93 -18.63 -16.06
CA HIS A 232 -39.04 -17.94 -15.12
C HIS A 232 -39.34 -16.44 -15.04
N LYS A 233 -39.76 -15.82 -16.15
CA LYS A 233 -40.26 -14.44 -16.16
C LYS A 233 -41.55 -14.32 -15.35
N ASP A 234 -42.50 -15.25 -15.55
CA ASP A 234 -43.75 -15.30 -14.78
C ASP A 234 -43.47 -15.50 -13.28
N SER A 235 -42.44 -16.28 -12.92
CA SER A 235 -42.01 -16.45 -11.53
C SER A 235 -41.48 -15.16 -10.89
N PHE A 236 -40.91 -14.24 -11.66
CA PHE A 236 -40.51 -12.92 -11.16
C PHE A 236 -41.75 -12.07 -10.91
N GLU A 237 -42.69 -12.01 -11.85
CA GLU A 237 -43.95 -11.25 -11.71
C GLU A 237 -44.77 -11.71 -10.49
N ASP A 238 -44.83 -13.02 -10.27
CA ASP A 238 -45.49 -13.60 -9.10
C ASP A 238 -44.78 -13.25 -7.79
N PHE A 239 -43.44 -13.23 -7.80
CA PHE A 239 -42.64 -12.87 -6.64
C PHE A 239 -42.79 -11.38 -6.30
N GLU A 240 -42.75 -10.50 -7.29
CA GLU A 240 -43.00 -9.06 -7.17
C GLU A 240 -44.34 -8.79 -6.50
N LYS A 241 -45.43 -9.39 -7.03
CA LYS A 241 -46.79 -9.23 -6.48
C LYS A 241 -46.87 -9.70 -5.03
N ARG A 242 -46.24 -10.82 -4.69
CA ARG A 242 -46.27 -11.39 -3.33
C ARG A 242 -45.45 -10.58 -2.32
N GLN A 243 -44.35 -9.96 -2.75
CA GLN A 243 -43.47 -9.20 -1.86
C GLN A 243 -43.76 -7.70 -1.88
N GLY A 244 -44.55 -7.19 -2.83
CA GLY A 244 -44.83 -5.76 -2.96
C GLY A 244 -43.58 -4.96 -3.39
N ILE A 245 -42.79 -5.53 -4.29
CA ILE A 245 -41.53 -4.97 -4.82
C ILE A 245 -41.57 -4.95 -6.35
N LYS A 246 -40.60 -4.26 -6.97
CA LYS A 246 -40.34 -4.25 -8.42
C LYS A 246 -38.96 -4.86 -8.69
N VAL A 247 -38.83 -5.70 -9.71
CA VAL A 247 -37.59 -6.38 -10.13
C VAL A 247 -37.42 -6.28 -11.65
N ASP A 248 -36.73 -5.23 -12.11
CA ASP A 248 -36.43 -5.03 -13.52
C ASP A 248 -35.19 -5.82 -13.95
N VAL A 249 -35.21 -6.40 -15.14
CA VAL A 249 -34.06 -7.13 -15.68
C VAL A 249 -33.63 -6.55 -17.01
N MET A 250 -32.34 -6.21 -17.06
CA MET A 250 -31.68 -5.58 -18.18
C MET A 250 -30.48 -6.43 -18.61
N SER A 251 -30.30 -6.60 -19.91
CA SER A 251 -29.24 -7.44 -20.45
C SER A 251 -28.62 -6.90 -21.73
N VAL A 252 -27.36 -7.25 -21.98
CA VAL A 252 -26.71 -6.99 -23.29
C VAL A 252 -27.33 -7.85 -24.38
N LEU A 253 -27.59 -9.13 -24.09
CA LEU A 253 -28.19 -10.10 -25.01
C LEU A 253 -29.31 -10.88 -24.30
N GLN A 254 -30.46 -11.01 -24.95
CA GLN A 254 -31.58 -11.82 -24.46
C GLN A 254 -31.94 -12.92 -25.45
N GLY A 255 -32.22 -14.12 -24.94
CA GLY A 255 -32.68 -15.23 -25.74
C GLY A 255 -33.31 -16.36 -24.94
N GLU A 256 -33.50 -17.48 -25.60
CA GLU A 256 -33.97 -18.74 -25.02
C GLU A 256 -33.06 -19.88 -25.44
N ILE A 257 -32.94 -20.88 -24.57
CA ILE A 257 -32.13 -22.06 -24.82
C ILE A 257 -32.92 -23.34 -24.63
N GLU A 258 -32.68 -24.28 -25.53
CA GLU A 258 -33.13 -25.67 -25.43
C GLU A 258 -31.88 -26.56 -25.43
N VAL A 259 -31.82 -27.51 -24.51
CA VAL A 259 -30.64 -28.38 -24.32
C VAL A 259 -31.10 -29.83 -24.24
N ASP A 260 -30.55 -30.66 -25.12
CA ASP A 260 -30.59 -32.12 -25.01
C ASP A 260 -29.19 -32.64 -24.64
N ASP A 261 -29.04 -33.07 -23.39
CA ASP A 261 -27.82 -33.66 -22.84
C ASP A 261 -27.98 -35.14 -22.48
N SER A 262 -29.01 -35.80 -23.01
CA SER A 262 -29.35 -37.19 -22.68
C SER A 262 -28.23 -38.16 -23.07
N LYS A 263 -27.58 -37.94 -24.22
CA LYS A 263 -26.42 -38.72 -24.68
C LYS A 263 -25.22 -38.54 -23.75
N TRP A 264 -24.92 -37.29 -23.38
CA TRP A 264 -23.82 -36.95 -22.47
C TRP A 264 -24.01 -37.56 -21.07
N LYS A 265 -25.22 -37.49 -20.50
CA LYS A 265 -25.52 -38.09 -19.20
C LYS A 265 -25.34 -39.61 -19.20
N LYS A 266 -25.79 -40.30 -20.25
CA LYS A 266 -25.56 -41.75 -20.41
C LYS A 266 -24.06 -42.10 -20.51
N ARG A 267 -23.28 -41.27 -21.20
CA ARG A 267 -21.81 -41.44 -21.31
C ARG A 267 -21.14 -41.33 -19.94
N LEU A 268 -21.55 -40.37 -19.10
CA LEU A 268 -21.05 -40.24 -17.73
C LEU A 268 -21.41 -41.43 -16.82
N GLU A 269 -22.44 -42.21 -17.16
CA GLU A 269 -22.88 -43.39 -16.39
C GLU A 269 -22.16 -44.69 -16.80
N HIS A 270 -21.71 -44.82 -18.06
CA HIS A 270 -21.12 -46.06 -18.61
C HIS A 270 -19.61 -45.96 -18.90
N ASP A 271 -19.10 -44.79 -19.27
CA ASP A 271 -17.67 -44.53 -19.50
C ASP A 271 -17.14 -43.63 -18.39
N MET A 272 -16.58 -44.22 -17.32
CA MET A 272 -15.51 -43.55 -16.59
C MET A 272 -14.21 -43.91 -17.31
N PRO A 273 -13.57 -43.00 -18.05
CA PRO A 273 -12.22 -43.26 -18.54
C PRO A 273 -11.31 -43.35 -17.30
N GLN A 274 -10.88 -44.57 -16.98
CA GLN A 274 -9.71 -44.77 -16.12
C GLN A 274 -8.48 -44.36 -16.93
N GLY A 275 -7.74 -43.36 -16.46
CA GLY A 275 -6.38 -43.06 -16.91
C GLY A 275 -6.26 -42.44 -18.30
N PHE A 276 -6.09 -41.12 -18.34
CA PHE A 276 -5.29 -40.47 -19.38
C PHE A 276 -4.37 -39.48 -18.68
N GLU A 277 -3.19 -39.98 -18.29
CA GLU A 277 -2.07 -39.14 -17.87
C GLU A 277 -1.63 -38.27 -19.05
N SER A 278 -1.28 -37.03 -18.72
CA SER A 278 -0.71 -36.02 -19.61
C SER A 278 0.44 -36.59 -20.44
N HIS A 279 0.24 -36.76 -21.74
CA HIS A 279 1.35 -36.87 -22.68
C HIS A 279 1.85 -35.45 -22.99
N GLY A 280 2.95 -35.08 -22.35
CA GLY A 280 3.77 -33.93 -22.74
C GLY A 280 4.24 -34.13 -24.18
N GLY A 281 3.86 -33.20 -25.05
CA GLY A 281 4.23 -33.24 -26.46
C GLY A 281 5.67 -32.76 -26.65
N ASN A 282 6.54 -33.66 -27.09
CA ASN A 282 7.73 -33.31 -27.86
C ASN A 282 7.30 -32.52 -29.11
N SER A 283 7.92 -31.37 -29.36
CA SER A 283 7.86 -30.72 -30.67
C SER A 283 9.27 -30.44 -31.19
N ASP A 284 9.57 -31.05 -32.32
CA ASP A 284 10.77 -30.88 -33.13
C ASP A 284 11.03 -29.42 -33.51
N SER A 285 12.30 -29.06 -33.44
CA SER A 285 12.87 -27.76 -33.75
C SER A 285 12.83 -27.44 -35.25
N ALA A 286 12.29 -26.26 -35.59
CA ALA A 286 12.59 -25.57 -36.86
C ALA A 286 13.23 -24.22 -36.56
N ASP A 287 14.49 -24.11 -36.94
CA ASP A 287 15.40 -22.97 -36.81
C ASP A 287 15.03 -21.84 -37.78
N THR A 288 14.95 -20.58 -37.30
CA THR A 288 15.36 -19.38 -38.05
C THR A 288 15.70 -18.20 -37.12
N GLY A 289 17.00 -18.03 -36.90
CA GLY A 289 17.80 -16.82 -36.64
C GLY A 289 17.17 -15.49 -36.17
N GLY A 290 17.65 -15.00 -35.02
CA GLY A 290 17.59 -13.59 -34.65
C GLY A 290 18.15 -13.24 -33.26
N ALA A 291 19.36 -12.67 -33.24
CA ALA A 291 20.03 -11.86 -32.20
C ALA A 291 20.20 -12.40 -30.75
N LYS A 292 21.48 -12.56 -30.38
CA LYS A 292 21.99 -13.06 -29.08
C LYS A 292 21.56 -12.19 -27.88
N CYS A 293 20.77 -12.77 -26.98
CA CYS A 293 20.81 -12.48 -25.55
C CYS A 293 21.49 -13.68 -24.87
N SER A 294 22.42 -13.43 -23.94
CA SER A 294 23.33 -14.44 -23.38
C SER A 294 22.60 -15.54 -22.62
N SER A 295 22.56 -16.74 -23.20
CA SER A 295 22.04 -17.97 -22.58
C SER A 295 23.17 -18.80 -21.98
N THR A 296 23.13 -19.04 -20.68
CA THR A 296 23.74 -20.23 -20.06
C THR A 296 22.76 -21.38 -20.19
N SER A 297 23.02 -22.28 -21.13
CA SER A 297 22.30 -23.54 -21.32
C SER A 297 22.80 -24.59 -20.34
N GLY A 298 21.98 -24.95 -19.36
CA GLY A 298 22.14 -26.13 -18.53
C GLY A 298 20.76 -26.75 -18.30
N GLU A 299 20.57 -27.97 -18.77
CA GLU A 299 19.42 -28.81 -18.47
C GLU A 299 19.45 -29.18 -16.98
N GLY A 300 18.77 -28.36 -16.18
CA GLY A 300 18.40 -28.63 -14.79
C GLY A 300 17.08 -27.91 -14.56
N GLU A 301 16.21 -28.44 -13.70
CA GLU A 301 15.00 -27.73 -13.25
C GLU A 301 15.37 -26.27 -12.97
N HIS A 302 14.93 -25.35 -13.83
CA HIS A 302 15.18 -23.94 -13.63
C HIS A 302 14.51 -23.59 -12.30
N ASP A 303 15.32 -23.37 -11.26
CA ASP A 303 14.84 -22.87 -9.98
C ASP A 303 14.41 -21.42 -10.21
N PHE A 304 13.20 -21.29 -10.73
CA PHE A 304 12.60 -20.03 -11.11
C PHE A 304 12.12 -19.34 -9.83
N GLU A 305 12.76 -18.22 -9.49
CA GLU A 305 12.40 -17.41 -8.33
C GLU A 305 11.18 -16.53 -8.65
N ILE A 306 10.14 -16.60 -7.82
CA ILE A 306 8.96 -15.74 -7.93
C ILE A 306 9.24 -14.46 -7.15
N GLU A 307 9.43 -13.33 -7.83
CA GLU A 307 9.57 -12.04 -7.15
C GLU A 307 8.24 -11.67 -6.48
N GLN A 308 8.29 -11.35 -5.19
CA GLN A 308 7.13 -10.94 -4.40
C GLN A 308 7.02 -9.41 -4.34
N ILE A 309 5.87 -8.87 -4.72
CA ILE A 309 5.60 -7.43 -4.79
C ILE A 309 4.39 -7.08 -3.92
N SER A 310 4.62 -6.27 -2.87
CA SER A 310 3.54 -5.65 -2.10
C SER A 310 3.05 -4.38 -2.79
N LEU A 311 1.75 -4.25 -2.99
CA LEU A 311 1.07 -3.00 -3.35
C LEU A 311 0.25 -2.41 -2.20
N SER A 312 0.26 -3.03 -1.01
CA SER A 312 -0.61 -2.65 0.12
C SER A 312 -0.55 -1.18 0.48
N HIS A 313 0.65 -0.59 0.44
CA HIS A 313 0.92 0.79 0.77
C HIS A 313 0.26 1.82 -0.17
N PHE A 314 -0.30 1.39 -1.31
CA PHE A 314 -1.14 2.26 -2.14
C PHE A 314 -2.63 2.25 -1.75
N PHE A 315 -3.05 1.30 -0.92
CA PHE A 315 -4.45 1.05 -0.56
C PHE A 315 -4.70 1.26 0.94
N LYS A 316 -5.93 1.65 1.30
CA LYS A 316 -6.33 1.74 2.71
C LYS A 316 -6.72 0.37 3.25
N LYS A 317 -6.39 0.16 4.52
CA LYS A 317 -6.84 -0.96 5.35
C LYS A 317 -8.37 -0.93 5.50
N ASN A 318 -8.96 -2.10 5.68
CA ASN A 318 -10.31 -2.22 6.20
C ASN A 318 -10.31 -2.05 7.73
N ASP A 319 -11.31 -1.35 8.29
CA ASP A 319 -11.40 -1.07 9.73
C ASP A 319 -11.89 -2.28 10.56
N ILE A 320 -12.19 -3.40 9.90
CA ILE A 320 -12.76 -4.58 10.55
C ILE A 320 -11.64 -5.45 11.15
N GLN A 321 -11.85 -5.94 12.37
CA GLN A 321 -10.90 -6.74 13.16
C GLN A 321 -10.47 -8.09 12.53
N SER A 322 -10.92 -8.44 11.31
CA SER A 322 -10.80 -9.78 10.72
C SER A 322 -9.58 -10.01 9.81
N GLY A 323 -8.52 -9.22 9.95
CA GLY A 323 -7.25 -9.45 9.23
C GLY A 323 -6.94 -8.45 8.11
N ALA A 324 -5.80 -8.66 7.47
CA ALA A 324 -5.09 -7.73 6.58
C ALA A 324 -5.81 -7.42 5.24
N LEU A 325 -7.10 -7.68 5.08
CA LEU A 325 -7.76 -7.48 3.78
C LEU A 325 -7.96 -6.00 3.46
N ILE A 326 -7.76 -5.64 2.19
CA ILE A 326 -7.91 -4.25 1.74
C ILE A 326 -9.37 -3.84 1.67
N ARG A 327 -9.66 -2.59 2.06
CA ARG A 327 -11.00 -1.99 1.92
C ARG A 327 -11.49 -1.99 0.47
N HIS A 328 -10.56 -1.77 -0.45
CA HIS A 328 -10.83 -1.45 -1.85
C HIS A 328 -11.05 -2.67 -2.77
N SER A 329 -11.10 -3.89 -2.23
CA SER A 329 -11.42 -5.08 -3.02
C SER A 329 -12.90 -5.16 -3.42
N GLY A 330 -13.77 -4.32 -2.83
CA GLY A 330 -15.22 -4.33 -3.05
C GLY A 330 -15.98 -5.29 -2.12
N ARG A 331 -15.26 -6.14 -1.39
CA ARG A 331 -15.82 -7.14 -0.46
C ARG A 331 -16.58 -6.54 0.72
N PHE A 332 -16.13 -5.37 1.20
CA PHE A 332 -16.56 -4.80 2.47
C PHE A 332 -17.58 -3.66 2.36
N GLY A 333 -17.94 -3.25 1.14
CA GLY A 333 -18.73 -2.05 0.93
C GLY A 333 -17.88 -0.86 0.50
N LEU A 334 -18.30 -0.19 -0.56
CA LEU A 334 -17.69 1.03 -1.08
C LEU A 334 -18.77 2.08 -1.31
N SER A 335 -18.35 3.34 -1.24
CA SER A 335 -19.12 4.51 -1.66
C SER A 335 -18.52 5.10 -2.93
N SER A 336 -19.28 5.96 -3.62
CA SER A 336 -18.75 6.71 -4.77
C SER A 336 -17.46 7.47 -4.48
N ALA A 337 -17.26 7.95 -3.23
CA ALA A 337 -16.04 8.64 -2.80
C ALA A 337 -14.80 7.73 -2.84
N ASP A 338 -14.95 6.42 -2.60
CA ASP A 338 -13.83 5.46 -2.63
C ASP A 338 -13.29 5.29 -4.07
N THR A 339 -14.11 5.49 -5.11
CA THR A 339 -13.70 5.27 -6.51
C THR A 339 -12.55 6.18 -6.95
N SER A 340 -12.52 7.44 -6.52
CA SER A 340 -11.43 8.38 -6.81
C SER A 340 -10.12 7.97 -6.14
N TYR A 341 -10.21 7.45 -4.91
CA TYR A 341 -9.06 6.90 -4.21
C TYR A 341 -8.52 5.66 -4.95
N ILE A 342 -9.41 4.74 -5.33
CA ILE A 342 -9.05 3.52 -6.09
C ILE A 342 -8.35 3.91 -7.39
N ASP A 343 -8.88 4.88 -8.15
CA ASP A 343 -8.24 5.34 -9.39
C ASP A 343 -6.81 5.85 -9.16
N SER A 344 -6.61 6.62 -8.10
CA SER A 344 -5.30 7.15 -7.71
C SER A 344 -4.34 6.02 -7.32
N ALA A 345 -4.79 5.08 -6.49
CA ALA A 345 -4.02 3.91 -6.06
C ALA A 345 -3.64 2.99 -7.24
N VAL A 346 -4.59 2.74 -8.15
CA VAL A 346 -4.36 1.96 -9.37
C VAL A 346 -3.33 2.63 -10.29
N ARG A 347 -3.41 3.95 -10.48
CA ARG A 347 -2.42 4.68 -11.30
C ARG A 347 -1.01 4.57 -10.72
N ARG A 348 -0.86 4.71 -9.40
CA ARG A 348 0.43 4.51 -8.71
C ARG A 348 0.93 3.08 -8.86
N SER A 349 0.06 2.10 -8.61
CA SER A 349 0.36 0.68 -8.78
C SER A 349 0.81 0.35 -10.21
N ALA A 350 0.09 0.83 -11.21
CA ALA A 350 0.43 0.63 -12.62
C ALA A 350 1.77 1.26 -13.01
N LYS A 351 2.09 2.46 -12.48
CA LYS A 351 3.39 3.10 -12.68
C LYS A 351 4.52 2.32 -12.01
N PHE A 352 4.26 1.78 -10.83
CA PHE A 352 5.24 0.98 -10.09
C PHE A 352 5.52 -0.36 -10.79
N LEU A 353 4.47 -1.08 -11.20
CA LEU A 353 4.61 -2.36 -11.89
C LEU A 353 5.25 -2.22 -13.28
N GLU A 354 4.97 -1.14 -14.03
CA GLU A 354 5.57 -0.91 -15.36
C GLU A 354 7.08 -1.09 -15.37
N ARG A 355 7.77 -0.63 -14.32
CA ARG A 355 9.24 -0.71 -14.21
C ARG A 355 9.77 -2.15 -14.30
N ARG A 356 8.93 -3.14 -13.98
CA ARG A 356 9.24 -4.57 -14.02
C ARG A 356 8.73 -5.27 -15.26
N ILE A 357 7.90 -4.59 -16.05
CA ILE A 357 7.45 -5.15 -17.31
C ILE A 357 8.58 -4.92 -18.31
N CYS A 358 9.11 -5.98 -18.88
CA CYS A 358 10.21 -5.96 -19.86
C CYS A 358 9.97 -6.96 -21.02
N GLY A 359 9.09 -7.94 -20.83
CA GLY A 359 8.74 -8.95 -21.83
C GLY A 359 7.70 -8.48 -22.85
N GLY A 360 7.43 -9.34 -23.84
CA GLY A 360 6.46 -9.12 -24.90
C GLY A 360 5.01 -9.30 -24.40
N ARG A 361 4.54 -10.55 -24.39
CA ARG A 361 3.16 -10.89 -23.96
C ARG A 361 3.10 -11.04 -22.44
N VAL A 362 2.25 -10.24 -21.79
CA VAL A 362 2.17 -10.20 -20.33
C VAL A 362 0.79 -10.64 -19.88
N LEU A 363 0.73 -11.50 -18.86
CA LEU A 363 -0.53 -11.91 -18.24
C LEU A 363 -0.67 -11.32 -16.84
N PHE A 364 -1.80 -10.69 -16.58
CA PHE A 364 -2.25 -10.30 -15.25
C PHE A 364 -3.34 -11.27 -14.80
N LEU A 365 -3.01 -12.15 -13.86
CA LEU A 365 -3.84 -13.25 -13.39
C LEU A 365 -4.35 -12.98 -11.96
N GLY A 366 -5.63 -12.70 -11.78
CA GLY A 366 -6.25 -12.54 -10.45
C GLY A 366 -6.60 -13.87 -9.77
N SER A 367 -6.42 -13.98 -8.46
CA SER A 367 -6.79 -15.16 -7.67
C SER A 367 -8.29 -15.18 -7.33
N GLY A 368 -9.03 -16.16 -7.84
CA GLY A 368 -10.43 -16.42 -7.48
C GLY A 368 -11.37 -15.24 -7.72
N GLU A 369 -11.82 -14.61 -6.64
CA GLU A 369 -12.71 -13.43 -6.66
C GLU A 369 -11.95 -12.10 -6.81
N PHE A 370 -10.62 -12.12 -6.67
CA PHE A 370 -9.77 -10.92 -6.70
C PHE A 370 -9.46 -10.50 -8.14
N MET A 371 -10.51 -10.04 -8.82
CA MET A 371 -10.54 -9.87 -10.27
C MET A 371 -10.41 -8.40 -10.71
N PHE A 372 -11.03 -7.47 -9.98
CA PHE A 372 -11.19 -6.09 -10.42
C PHE A 372 -9.88 -5.29 -10.48
N LEU A 373 -9.10 -5.29 -9.40
CA LEU A 373 -7.86 -4.51 -9.33
C LEU A 373 -6.83 -4.98 -10.37
N PRO A 374 -6.58 -6.30 -10.58
CA PRO A 374 -5.69 -6.77 -11.63
C PRO A 374 -6.13 -6.31 -13.02
N MET A 375 -7.43 -6.43 -13.33
CA MET A 375 -8.01 -5.95 -14.58
C MET A 375 -7.78 -4.45 -14.78
N LYS A 376 -8.09 -3.64 -13.77
CA LYS A 376 -8.00 -2.18 -13.86
C LYS A 376 -6.55 -1.71 -13.96
N ILE A 377 -5.64 -2.27 -13.16
CA ILE A 377 -4.20 -1.99 -13.27
C ILE A 377 -3.68 -2.39 -14.65
N GLY A 378 -4.06 -3.57 -15.15
CA GLY A 378 -3.70 -4.04 -16.50
C GLY A 378 -4.16 -3.10 -17.60
N SER A 379 -5.40 -2.60 -17.52
CA SER A 379 -5.93 -1.59 -18.45
C SER A 379 -5.11 -0.29 -18.42
N PHE A 380 -4.74 0.20 -17.24
CA PHE A 380 -3.92 1.41 -17.12
C PHE A 380 -2.52 1.23 -17.69
N VAL A 381 -1.87 0.08 -17.43
CA VAL A 381 -0.56 -0.24 -18.01
C VAL A 381 -0.68 -0.32 -19.53
N ASN A 382 -1.65 -1.07 -20.05
CA ASN A 382 -1.88 -1.24 -21.49
C ASN A 382 -2.07 0.11 -22.20
N ARG A 383 -2.97 0.98 -21.71
CA ARG A 383 -3.23 2.29 -22.33
C ARG A 383 -2.02 3.22 -22.29
N ARG A 384 -1.25 3.20 -21.19
CA ARG A 384 -0.13 4.13 -21.01
C ARG A 384 1.12 3.72 -21.78
N THR A 385 1.34 2.42 -21.94
CA THR A 385 2.59 1.88 -22.51
C THR A 385 2.40 1.28 -23.90
N GLY A 386 1.16 0.97 -24.30
CA GLY A 386 0.85 0.24 -25.52
C GLY A 386 1.27 -1.23 -25.51
N ARG A 387 1.67 -1.78 -24.35
CA ARG A 387 2.07 -3.19 -24.19
C ARG A 387 0.87 -4.13 -24.25
N ASP A 388 1.13 -5.35 -24.72
CA ASP A 388 0.14 -6.42 -24.81
C ASP A 388 -0.08 -7.06 -23.43
N ILE A 389 -1.07 -6.54 -22.70
CA ILE A 389 -1.45 -7.02 -21.37
C ILE A 389 -2.77 -7.78 -21.49
N MET A 390 -2.72 -9.09 -21.22
CA MET A 390 -3.90 -9.93 -21.08
C MET A 390 -4.32 -10.00 -19.61
N TYR A 391 -5.62 -10.02 -19.37
CA TYR A 391 -6.21 -10.16 -18.06
C TYR A 391 -6.94 -11.51 -17.94
N HIS A 392 -6.70 -12.22 -16.84
CA HIS A 392 -7.32 -13.50 -16.55
C HIS A 392 -7.56 -13.67 -15.03
N SER A 393 -8.23 -14.75 -14.62
CA SER A 393 -8.42 -15.12 -13.23
C SER A 393 -8.55 -16.63 -13.03
N THR A 394 -8.20 -17.11 -11.84
CA THR A 394 -8.38 -18.50 -11.43
C THR A 394 -9.81 -18.75 -10.92
N THR A 395 -10.24 -20.01 -10.84
CA THR A 395 -11.62 -20.36 -10.46
C THR A 395 -11.71 -21.67 -9.70
N ARG A 396 -12.72 -21.81 -8.84
CA ARG A 396 -13.04 -23.09 -8.16
C ARG A 396 -13.86 -24.05 -9.02
N SER A 397 -14.34 -23.59 -10.18
CA SER A 397 -15.28 -24.36 -11.02
C SER A 397 -14.56 -25.42 -11.87
N PRO A 398 -14.84 -26.73 -11.68
CA PRO A 398 -14.22 -27.78 -12.47
C PRO A 398 -14.87 -27.92 -13.86
N ILE A 399 -14.22 -27.38 -14.88
CA ILE A 399 -14.58 -27.46 -16.29
C ILE A 399 -13.73 -28.53 -17.01
N TYR A 400 -14.35 -29.26 -17.92
CA TYR A 400 -13.67 -30.25 -18.77
C TYR A 400 -12.93 -29.55 -19.93
N PRO A 401 -11.61 -29.74 -20.11
CA PRO A 401 -10.88 -29.19 -21.25
C PRO A 401 -11.02 -30.07 -22.50
N ASP A 402 -11.12 -29.45 -23.68
CA ASP A 402 -11.18 -30.14 -24.97
C ASP A 402 -10.63 -29.27 -26.12
N THR A 403 -9.83 -29.87 -27.01
CA THR A 403 -9.12 -29.16 -28.08
C THR A 403 -9.97 -28.95 -29.34
N SER A 404 -11.13 -29.59 -29.47
CA SER A 404 -12.03 -29.49 -30.64
C SER A 404 -12.40 -28.05 -31.03
N THR A 405 -12.41 -27.78 -32.34
CA THR A 405 -12.72 -26.45 -32.87
C THR A 405 -14.10 -25.97 -32.37
N GLY A 406 -14.15 -24.75 -31.81
CA GLY A 406 -15.40 -24.17 -31.28
C GLY A 406 -15.67 -24.43 -29.80
N TYR A 407 -14.91 -25.31 -29.13
CA TYR A 407 -14.99 -25.51 -27.68
C TYR A 407 -14.18 -24.46 -26.90
N ALA A 408 -14.71 -23.98 -25.76
CA ALA A 408 -14.18 -22.78 -25.08
C ALA A 408 -12.91 -23.00 -24.24
N VAL A 409 -12.75 -24.17 -23.62
CA VAL A 409 -11.70 -24.44 -22.64
C VAL A 409 -10.74 -25.48 -23.20
N LYS A 410 -9.50 -25.08 -23.50
CA LYS A 410 -8.53 -25.87 -24.26
C LYS A 410 -7.55 -26.65 -23.39
N ASN A 411 -7.13 -26.05 -22.29
CA ASN A 411 -6.21 -26.65 -21.35
C ASN A 411 -6.60 -26.22 -19.92
N LYS A 412 -6.07 -26.94 -18.93
CA LYS A 412 -6.37 -26.75 -17.52
C LYS A 412 -5.10 -26.96 -16.70
N VAL A 413 -4.86 -26.07 -15.76
CA VAL A 413 -3.90 -26.22 -14.67
C VAL A 413 -4.68 -26.37 -13.38
N GLU A 414 -4.37 -27.40 -12.60
CA GLU A 414 -4.98 -27.66 -11.29
C GLU A 414 -3.95 -27.44 -10.18
N PHE A 415 -4.32 -26.68 -9.17
CA PHE A 415 -3.46 -26.31 -8.04
C PHE A 415 -4.31 -26.01 -6.79
N ASN A 416 -3.69 -25.93 -5.62
CA ASN A 416 -4.37 -25.48 -4.41
C ASN A 416 -4.32 -23.95 -4.31
N ASP A 417 -5.38 -23.36 -3.78
CA ASP A 417 -5.51 -21.91 -3.58
C ASP A 417 -4.29 -21.35 -2.81
N PRO A 418 -3.50 -20.43 -3.42
CA PRO A 418 -2.31 -19.87 -2.80
C PRO A 418 -2.58 -19.10 -1.51
N GLU A 419 -3.82 -18.65 -1.31
CA GLU A 419 -4.25 -17.89 -0.13
C GLU A 419 -4.98 -18.75 0.90
N SER A 420 -5.27 -20.03 0.60
CA SER A 420 -6.07 -20.89 1.48
C SER A 420 -5.73 -22.37 1.28
N SER A 421 -5.00 -22.95 2.23
CA SER A 421 -4.57 -24.35 2.13
C SER A 421 -5.77 -25.31 1.98
N GLY A 422 -5.75 -26.15 0.94
CA GLY A 422 -6.69 -27.26 0.75
C GLY A 422 -7.91 -26.98 -0.14
N ILE A 423 -8.09 -25.74 -0.62
CA ILE A 423 -9.13 -25.43 -1.61
C ILE A 423 -8.54 -25.64 -3.02
N LYS A 424 -9.16 -26.47 -3.85
CA LYS A 424 -8.73 -26.66 -5.24
C LYS A 424 -9.17 -25.50 -6.13
N ASN A 425 -8.23 -24.99 -6.93
CA ASN A 425 -8.44 -23.97 -7.95
C ASN A 425 -7.93 -24.44 -9.32
N PHE A 426 -8.42 -23.77 -10.36
CA PHE A 426 -8.10 -24.03 -11.75
C PHE A 426 -7.74 -22.74 -12.48
N ALA A 427 -6.75 -22.83 -13.37
CA ALA A 427 -6.47 -21.83 -14.39
C ALA A 427 -6.69 -22.48 -15.76
N TYR A 428 -7.38 -21.79 -16.66
CA TYR A 428 -7.81 -22.33 -17.95
C TYR A 428 -7.22 -21.53 -19.10
N ASN A 429 -7.03 -22.15 -20.26
CA ASN A 429 -6.51 -21.48 -21.45
C ASN A 429 -5.17 -20.75 -21.21
N MET A 430 -4.27 -21.43 -20.50
CA MET A 430 -2.89 -21.05 -20.20
C MET A 430 -1.93 -21.95 -21.00
N PRO A 431 -1.76 -21.72 -22.32
CA PRO A 431 -0.87 -22.53 -23.12
C PRO A 431 0.60 -22.26 -22.78
N GLU A 432 1.43 -23.30 -22.90
CA GLU A 432 2.87 -23.20 -22.76
C GLU A 432 3.45 -22.27 -23.84
N GLY A 433 4.37 -21.39 -23.43
CA GLY A 433 4.92 -20.34 -24.30
C GLY A 433 3.89 -19.28 -24.69
N GLY A 434 2.76 -19.19 -23.98
CA GLY A 434 1.71 -18.20 -24.21
C GLY A 434 2.07 -16.79 -23.76
N TYR A 435 2.91 -16.68 -22.72
CA TYR A 435 3.26 -15.42 -22.06
C TYR A 435 4.74 -15.38 -21.71
N ASP A 436 5.37 -14.21 -21.85
CA ASP A 436 6.76 -13.99 -21.42
C ASP A 436 6.84 -13.68 -19.92
N GLN A 437 5.88 -12.89 -19.40
CA GLN A 437 5.80 -12.53 -17.99
C GLN A 437 4.40 -12.78 -17.42
N VAL A 438 4.31 -13.32 -16.20
CA VAL A 438 3.04 -13.54 -15.50
C VAL A 438 3.04 -12.83 -14.15
N PHE A 439 2.11 -11.92 -13.95
CA PHE A 439 1.83 -11.27 -12.68
C PHE A 439 0.60 -11.93 -12.06
N ILE A 440 0.77 -12.61 -10.94
CA ILE A 440 -0.30 -13.30 -10.21
C ILE A 440 -0.71 -12.41 -9.04
N PHE A 441 -1.95 -11.92 -9.07
CA PHE A 441 -2.49 -10.97 -8.10
C PHE A 441 -3.37 -11.68 -7.08
N MET A 442 -3.07 -11.45 -5.80
CA MET A 442 -3.77 -12.02 -4.64
C MET A 442 -4.18 -10.91 -3.69
N GLU A 443 -5.23 -11.11 -2.89
CA GLU A 443 -5.58 -10.13 -1.85
C GLU A 443 -4.51 -10.20 -0.75
N GLU A 444 -4.11 -11.40 -0.35
CA GLU A 444 -3.15 -11.69 0.72
C GLU A 444 -1.75 -12.09 0.22
N LYS A 445 -0.75 -11.88 1.09
CA LYS A 445 0.61 -12.37 0.83
C LYS A 445 0.64 -13.90 0.84
N PRO A 446 1.14 -14.56 -0.21
CA PRO A 446 1.28 -16.02 -0.21
C PRO A 446 2.35 -16.47 0.77
N ASP A 447 2.11 -17.61 1.43
CA ASP A 447 3.15 -18.33 2.18
C ASP A 447 4.02 -19.19 1.23
N GLU A 448 5.01 -19.89 1.77
CA GLU A 448 5.90 -20.75 0.96
C GLU A 448 5.13 -21.84 0.19
N LYS A 449 4.05 -22.38 0.77
CA LYS A 449 3.21 -23.38 0.11
C LYS A 449 2.41 -22.75 -1.03
N GLY A 450 1.88 -21.56 -0.82
CA GLY A 450 1.19 -20.78 -1.85
C GLY A 450 2.10 -20.47 -3.03
N LEU A 451 3.35 -20.06 -2.77
CA LEU A 451 4.35 -19.84 -3.83
C LEU A 451 4.64 -21.12 -4.62
N LEU A 452 4.71 -22.29 -3.95
CA LEU A 452 4.90 -23.56 -4.62
C LEU A 452 3.71 -23.93 -5.53
N GLU A 453 2.48 -23.67 -5.10
CA GLU A 453 1.29 -23.87 -5.93
C GLU A 453 1.27 -22.90 -7.13
N MET A 454 1.73 -21.67 -6.95
CA MET A 454 1.89 -20.70 -8.04
C MET A 454 2.93 -21.15 -9.07
N LYS A 455 4.04 -21.80 -8.66
CA LYS A 455 5.03 -22.36 -9.58
C LYS A 455 4.38 -23.31 -10.61
N LYS A 456 3.30 -24.03 -10.27
CA LYS A 456 2.56 -24.89 -11.21
C LYS A 456 1.90 -24.10 -12.34
N ILE A 457 1.33 -22.93 -12.04
CA ILE A 457 0.71 -22.04 -13.02
C ILE A 457 1.79 -21.49 -13.96
N ILE A 458 2.93 -21.07 -13.39
CA ILE A 458 4.04 -20.49 -14.13
C ILE A 458 4.64 -21.52 -15.10
N MET A 459 4.94 -22.73 -14.61
CA MET A 459 5.43 -23.85 -15.44
C MET A 459 4.47 -24.14 -16.59
N ALA A 460 3.16 -24.21 -16.33
CA ALA A 460 2.18 -24.48 -17.38
C ALA A 460 2.09 -23.36 -18.44
N SER A 461 2.35 -22.10 -18.05
CA SER A 461 2.38 -20.98 -19.00
C SER A 461 3.67 -20.89 -19.82
N GLY A 462 4.74 -21.56 -19.38
CA GLY A 462 6.09 -21.43 -19.96
C GLY A 462 6.68 -20.02 -19.81
N ALA A 463 6.19 -19.23 -18.85
CA ALA A 463 6.64 -17.86 -18.65
C ALA A 463 8.10 -17.81 -18.18
N LYS A 464 8.84 -16.81 -18.69
CA LYS A 464 10.26 -16.60 -18.38
C LYS A 464 10.45 -15.84 -17.08
N GLU A 465 9.47 -15.02 -16.70
CA GLU A 465 9.46 -14.28 -15.45
C GLU A 465 8.07 -14.34 -14.81
N ALA A 466 8.00 -14.35 -13.48
CA ALA A 466 6.75 -14.33 -12.76
C ALA A 466 6.85 -13.56 -11.44
N PHE A 467 5.74 -12.91 -11.11
CA PHE A 467 5.63 -12.00 -9.98
C PHE A 467 4.41 -12.36 -9.14
N ALA A 468 4.58 -12.48 -7.83
CA ALA A 468 3.50 -12.60 -6.87
C ALA A 468 3.15 -11.20 -6.35
N VAL A 469 2.05 -10.64 -6.85
CA VAL A 469 1.57 -9.31 -6.46
C VAL A 469 0.48 -9.45 -5.40
N TYR A 470 0.66 -8.83 -4.24
CA TYR A 470 -0.32 -8.90 -3.15
C TYR A 470 -0.63 -7.50 -2.59
N PHE A 471 -1.79 -7.37 -1.95
CA PHE A 471 -2.34 -6.07 -1.53
C PHE A 471 -2.47 -5.95 -0.02
N ALA A 472 -2.22 -7.03 0.71
CA ALA A 472 -2.25 -7.09 2.16
C ALA A 472 -0.91 -7.61 2.69
N ASP A 473 -0.20 -6.81 3.51
CA ASP A 473 0.98 -7.29 4.23
C ASP A 473 0.78 -7.49 5.74
N PRO A 474 1.56 -8.38 6.38
CA PRO A 474 1.53 -8.58 7.82
C PRO A 474 1.79 -7.31 8.66
N LEU A 475 2.45 -6.30 8.07
CA LEU A 475 2.64 -4.97 8.66
C LEU A 475 1.32 -4.32 9.08
N GLU A 476 0.21 -4.69 8.44
CA GLU A 476 -1.10 -4.11 8.71
C GLU A 476 -1.67 -4.45 10.09
N ASN A 477 -1.17 -5.49 10.74
CA ASN A 477 -1.54 -5.88 12.11
C ASN A 477 -0.64 -5.24 13.19
N MET A 478 0.36 -4.46 12.79
CA MET A 478 1.19 -3.74 13.74
C MET A 478 0.43 -2.57 14.35
N GLU A 479 0.69 -2.33 15.63
CA GLU A 479 0.27 -1.13 16.34
C GLU A 479 1.50 -0.34 16.79
N ALA A 480 1.31 0.95 17.08
CA ALA A 480 2.36 1.74 17.71
C ALA A 480 2.76 1.08 19.05
N GLY A 481 4.05 1.02 19.30
CA GLY A 481 4.60 0.38 20.50
C GLY A 481 4.24 1.17 21.76
N ASP A 482 3.87 0.45 22.82
CA ASP A 482 3.71 1.03 24.16
C ASP A 482 5.07 1.22 24.84
N ILE A 483 5.88 2.13 24.29
CA ILE A 483 7.24 2.39 24.72
C ILE A 483 7.44 3.85 25.12
N GLY A 484 8.18 4.04 26.21
CA GLY A 484 8.59 5.35 26.69
C GLY A 484 7.62 5.98 27.68
N SER A 485 7.90 7.22 28.06
CA SER A 485 7.19 7.95 29.13
C SER A 485 6.36 9.14 28.67
N TYR A 486 6.31 9.41 27.36
CA TYR A 486 5.41 10.41 26.80
C TYR A 486 3.97 9.87 26.72
N ASN A 487 2.99 10.76 26.74
CA ASN A 487 1.59 10.40 26.52
C ASN A 487 1.38 10.02 25.04
N ARG A 488 0.57 8.99 24.77
CA ARG A 488 0.17 8.58 23.41
C ARG A 488 -0.54 9.69 22.63
N ASP A 489 -1.24 10.59 23.33
CA ASP A 489 -1.86 11.76 22.68
C ASP A 489 -0.82 12.73 22.10
N GLU A 490 0.44 12.66 22.54
CA GLU A 490 1.54 13.52 22.11
C GLU A 490 2.38 12.86 21.01
N VAL A 491 2.58 11.54 21.07
CA VAL A 491 3.41 10.79 20.11
C VAL A 491 3.08 9.29 20.09
N ASP A 492 3.01 8.72 18.89
CA ASP A 492 3.01 7.29 18.64
C ASP A 492 4.43 6.80 18.29
N PHE A 493 5.01 5.94 19.12
CA PHE A 493 6.30 5.32 18.81
C PHE A 493 6.12 4.15 17.84
N LEU A 494 6.69 4.25 16.64
CA LEU A 494 6.77 3.13 15.69
C LEU A 494 8.11 2.41 15.91
N LEU A 495 8.25 1.80 17.08
CA LEU A 495 9.44 1.08 17.53
C LEU A 495 9.02 -0.21 18.25
N LYS A 496 9.75 -1.29 18.03
CA LYS A 496 9.57 -2.55 18.76
C LYS A 496 10.22 -2.44 20.15
N ASP A 497 9.48 -2.77 21.21
CA ASP A 497 10.08 -2.90 22.54
C ASP A 497 10.98 -4.13 22.60
N ILE A 498 12.30 -3.90 22.75
CA ILE A 498 13.30 -4.97 22.90
C ILE A 498 13.79 -5.11 24.34
N SER A 499 13.06 -4.56 25.31
CA SER A 499 13.35 -4.70 26.73
C SER A 499 13.41 -6.18 27.11
N GLY A 500 14.54 -6.61 27.65
CA GLY A 500 14.79 -8.01 28.02
C GLY A 500 15.32 -8.92 26.90
N LEU A 501 15.32 -8.47 25.64
CA LEU A 501 15.87 -9.23 24.50
C LEU A 501 17.34 -8.89 24.23
N MET A 502 17.82 -7.77 24.75
CA MET A 502 19.18 -7.28 24.52
C MET A 502 19.78 -6.66 25.78
N GLY A 503 21.01 -7.09 26.12
CA GLY A 503 21.79 -6.51 27.20
C GLY A 503 22.66 -5.34 26.73
N GLU A 504 22.86 -4.36 27.62
CA GLU A 504 23.73 -3.20 27.39
C GLU A 504 25.21 -3.57 27.45
N LYS A 505 26.05 -2.81 26.75
CA LYS A 505 27.50 -3.03 26.69
C LYS A 505 28.27 -1.78 27.12
N GLY A 506 29.34 -1.97 27.89
CA GLY A 506 30.22 -0.89 28.35
C GLY A 506 30.94 -0.17 27.22
N ASN A 507 31.42 1.04 27.49
CA ASN A 507 32.01 1.94 26.47
C ASN A 507 33.24 1.35 25.79
N GLU A 508 34.17 0.75 26.54
CA GLU A 508 35.41 0.15 26.00
C GLU A 508 35.13 -0.99 25.02
N TYR A 509 34.24 -1.92 25.40
CA TYR A 509 33.85 -3.04 24.53
C TYR A 509 33.22 -2.53 23.23
N ARG A 510 32.31 -1.55 23.34
CA ARG A 510 31.61 -0.98 22.17
C ARG A 510 32.57 -0.26 21.24
N GLU A 511 33.51 0.51 21.78
CA GLU A 511 34.50 1.22 20.98
C GLU A 511 35.39 0.24 20.24
N LYS A 512 35.89 -0.80 20.92
CA LYS A 512 36.65 -1.88 20.29
C LYS A 512 35.85 -2.58 19.20
N ALA A 513 34.59 -2.93 19.44
CA ALA A 513 33.73 -3.60 18.47
C ALA A 513 33.45 -2.72 17.23
N ILE A 514 33.17 -1.43 17.43
CA ILE A 514 32.96 -0.47 16.33
C ILE A 514 34.22 -0.32 15.49
N GLN A 515 35.39 -0.18 16.13
CA GLN A 515 36.68 -0.13 15.45
C GLN A 515 37.04 -1.44 14.73
N SER A 516 36.48 -2.56 15.18
CA SER A 516 36.61 -3.88 14.54
C SER A 516 35.61 -4.11 13.40
N GLY A 517 34.75 -3.14 13.07
CA GLY A 517 33.81 -3.19 11.96
C GLY A 517 32.35 -3.50 12.34
N ALA A 518 32.02 -3.69 13.62
CA ALA A 518 30.62 -3.89 14.04
C ALA A 518 29.80 -2.60 13.95
N HIS A 519 28.55 -2.68 13.51
CA HIS A 519 27.70 -1.50 13.40
C HIS A 519 27.20 -1.05 14.78
N TYR A 520 27.23 0.26 15.07
CA TYR A 520 26.89 0.79 16.40
C TYR A 520 25.44 0.49 16.83
N SER A 521 24.54 0.31 15.85
CA SER A 521 23.12 0.00 16.10
C SER A 521 22.88 -1.44 16.53
N GLU A 522 23.91 -2.28 16.58
CA GLU A 522 23.83 -3.68 17.04
C GLU A 522 24.20 -3.81 18.53
N MET A 523 24.40 -2.68 19.22
CA MET A 523 24.78 -2.63 20.64
C MET A 523 24.17 -1.42 21.35
N LEU A 524 23.54 -1.66 22.51
CA LEU A 524 23.07 -0.59 23.38
C LEU A 524 24.20 -0.11 24.33
N PRO A 525 24.40 1.22 24.50
CA PRO A 525 25.17 1.75 25.61
C PRO A 525 24.55 1.33 26.93
N VAL A 526 25.36 1.16 27.98
CA VAL A 526 24.85 1.24 29.36
C VAL A 526 24.35 2.65 29.59
N GLU A 527 23.08 2.78 29.96
CA GLU A 527 22.49 4.04 30.33
C GLU A 527 22.71 4.31 31.82
N TYR A 528 23.56 5.28 32.12
CA TYR A 528 23.92 5.60 33.50
C TYR A 528 22.92 6.57 34.10
N ARG A 529 22.66 6.40 35.40
CA ARG A 529 21.98 7.42 36.20
C ARG A 529 22.75 8.75 36.08
N PRO A 530 22.11 9.86 35.68
CA PRO A 530 22.78 11.15 35.65
C PRO A 530 23.36 11.51 37.02
N SER A 531 24.61 11.98 37.04
CA SER A 531 25.22 12.53 38.26
C SER A 531 24.51 13.82 38.70
N SER A 532 24.72 14.22 39.94
CA SER A 532 24.19 15.49 40.46
C SER A 532 24.66 16.69 39.64
N GLU A 533 25.87 16.63 39.09
CA GLU A 533 26.46 17.65 38.22
C GLU A 533 25.79 17.72 36.85
N TYR A 534 25.53 16.56 36.22
CA TYR A 534 24.75 16.49 34.99
C TYR A 534 23.36 17.08 35.14
N MET A 535 22.70 16.78 36.27
CA MET A 535 21.38 17.31 36.55
C MET A 535 21.43 18.82 36.79
N ARG A 536 22.42 19.36 37.51
CA ARG A 536 22.60 20.81 37.67
C ARG A 536 22.74 21.51 36.32
N LEU A 537 23.64 21.02 35.46
CA LEU A 537 23.83 21.57 34.12
C LEU A 537 22.53 21.57 33.30
N PHE A 538 21.77 20.48 33.36
CA PHE A 538 20.47 20.39 32.69
C PHE A 538 19.47 21.44 33.22
N GLU A 539 19.33 21.55 34.54
CA GLU A 539 18.37 22.47 35.18
C GLU A 539 18.72 23.95 34.90
N GLU A 540 20.00 24.30 35.01
CA GLU A 540 20.50 25.66 34.72
C GLU A 540 20.31 26.00 33.24
N SER A 541 20.69 25.10 32.34
CA SER A 541 20.50 25.28 30.90
C SER A 541 19.03 25.38 30.52
N LEU A 542 18.15 24.58 31.15
CA LEU A 542 16.71 24.63 30.90
C LEU A 542 16.14 25.99 31.32
N LEU A 543 16.49 26.48 32.51
CA LEU A 543 16.03 27.79 32.98
C LEU A 543 16.50 28.92 32.06
N GLN A 544 17.75 28.87 31.61
CA GLN A 544 18.34 29.90 30.76
C GLN A 544 17.78 29.89 29.33
N ASN A 545 17.49 28.72 28.75
CA ASN A 545 17.20 28.58 27.33
C ASN A 545 15.72 28.31 27.00
N SER A 546 14.84 28.04 27.98
CA SER A 546 13.45 27.63 27.68
C SER A 546 12.69 28.61 26.77
N ASN A 547 12.80 29.92 27.03
CA ASN A 547 12.18 30.95 26.18
C ASN A 547 12.79 30.98 24.76
N ARG A 548 14.12 30.92 24.65
CA ARG A 548 14.83 30.89 23.35
C ARG A 548 14.41 29.67 22.53
N ILE A 549 14.33 28.50 23.15
CA ILE A 549 13.89 27.25 22.50
C ILE A 549 12.43 27.35 22.09
N ALA A 550 11.56 27.88 22.95
CA ALA A 550 10.16 28.07 22.65
C ALA A 550 10.00 28.89 21.36
N ARG A 551 10.68 30.05 21.26
CA ARG A 551 10.69 30.90 20.05
C ARG A 551 11.18 30.17 18.80
N SER A 552 12.23 29.37 18.91
CA SER A 552 12.72 28.56 17.79
C SER A 552 11.70 27.49 17.37
N VAL A 553 11.02 26.85 18.32
CA VAL A 553 9.90 25.92 18.03
C VAL A 553 8.75 26.65 17.33
N GLU A 554 8.39 27.86 17.78
CA GLU A 554 7.34 28.65 17.13
C GLU A 554 7.71 28.96 15.67
N ALA A 555 8.95 29.42 15.44
CA ALA A 555 9.44 29.77 14.10
C ALA A 555 9.43 28.56 13.16
N ALA A 556 9.98 27.42 13.59
CA ALA A 556 9.96 26.18 12.81
C ALA A 556 8.53 25.71 12.54
N SER A 557 7.66 25.72 13.56
CA SER A 557 6.26 25.28 13.42
C SER A 557 5.46 26.17 12.45
N ARG A 558 5.68 27.49 12.47
CA ARG A 558 5.06 28.43 11.53
C ARG A 558 5.48 28.14 10.09
N ALA A 559 6.76 27.84 9.86
CA ALA A 559 7.26 27.47 8.55
C ALA A 559 6.63 26.15 8.06
N ILE A 560 6.53 25.14 8.93
CA ILE A 560 5.88 23.86 8.60
C ILE A 560 4.40 24.08 8.23
N ILE A 561 3.64 24.83 9.02
CA ILE A 561 2.21 25.11 8.74
C ILE A 561 2.06 25.87 7.42
N ARG A 562 2.96 26.81 7.12
CA ARG A 562 2.91 27.58 5.86
C ARG A 562 3.08 26.68 4.64
N GLU A 563 3.93 25.65 4.75
CA GLU A 563 4.20 24.73 3.64
C GLU A 563 3.16 23.60 3.53
N LYS A 564 2.82 22.97 4.65
CA LYS A 564 2.00 21.74 4.69
C LYS A 564 0.53 21.99 5.02
N GLY A 565 0.19 23.14 5.60
CA GLY A 565 -1.16 23.44 6.07
C GLY A 565 -1.57 22.62 7.30
N LYS A 566 -2.87 22.42 7.46
CA LYS A 566 -3.49 21.77 8.64
C LYS A 566 -3.39 20.24 8.64
N ASP A 567 -3.13 19.63 7.48
CA ASP A 567 -3.12 18.18 7.31
C ASP A 567 -1.72 17.58 7.54
N VAL A 568 -0.81 18.34 8.14
CA VAL A 568 0.58 17.94 8.41
C VAL A 568 0.65 16.73 9.34
N VAL A 569 1.56 15.82 9.01
CA VAL A 569 1.92 14.67 9.84
C VAL A 569 3.37 14.83 10.29
N LEU A 570 3.59 14.97 11.59
CA LEU A 570 4.92 15.09 12.16
C LEU A 570 5.56 13.71 12.29
N VAL A 571 6.77 13.54 11.76
CA VAL A 571 7.55 12.30 11.87
C VAL A 571 8.89 12.63 12.51
N SER A 572 8.97 12.48 13.83
CA SER A 572 10.18 12.75 14.57
C SER A 572 11.18 11.60 14.50
N LEU A 573 12.46 11.94 14.51
CA LEU A 573 13.55 10.99 14.59
C LEU A 573 13.82 10.64 16.06
N ALA A 574 13.74 9.35 16.39
CA ALA A 574 13.72 8.88 17.77
C ALA A 574 14.88 9.43 18.61
N ARG A 575 14.55 9.76 19.87
CA ARG A 575 15.35 10.45 20.89
C ARG A 575 15.31 11.96 20.83
N ALA A 576 16.15 12.60 20.02
CA ALA A 576 16.29 14.06 20.05
C ALA A 576 15.15 14.75 19.29
N GLY A 577 14.62 14.11 18.25
CA GLY A 577 13.49 14.63 17.49
C GLY A 577 12.15 14.42 18.19
N THR A 578 11.99 13.35 18.97
CA THR A 578 10.74 13.07 19.69
C THR A 578 10.25 14.26 20.53
N PRO A 579 11.05 14.84 21.46
CA PRO A 579 10.62 16.01 22.21
C PRO A 579 10.41 17.24 21.31
N ALA A 580 11.18 17.40 20.24
CA ALA A 580 10.98 18.51 19.29
C ALA A 580 9.61 18.41 18.59
N GLY A 581 9.23 17.22 18.13
CA GLY A 581 7.91 16.96 17.54
C GLY A 581 6.77 17.22 18.52
N ILE A 582 6.93 16.84 19.80
CA ILE A 582 5.94 17.13 20.86
C ILE A 582 5.81 18.65 21.07
N LEU A 583 6.93 19.37 21.17
CA LEU A 583 6.92 20.84 21.34
C LEU A 583 6.22 21.53 20.16
N MET A 584 6.53 21.11 18.93
CA MET A 584 5.87 21.62 17.72
C MET A 584 4.37 21.33 17.74
N LYS A 585 3.97 20.08 18.03
CA LYS A 585 2.56 19.68 18.15
C LYS A 585 1.80 20.54 19.17
N ARG A 586 2.36 20.71 20.38
CA ARG A 586 1.77 21.55 21.44
C ARG A 586 1.61 23.01 21.01
N TYR A 587 2.62 23.59 20.36
CA TYR A 587 2.52 24.95 19.82
C TYR A 587 1.45 25.04 18.72
N MET A 588 1.43 24.12 17.76
CA MET A 588 0.42 24.10 16.68
C MET A 588 -1.01 23.99 17.24
N ARG A 589 -1.22 23.14 18.25
CA ARG A 589 -2.51 23.01 18.94
C ARG A 589 -2.89 24.31 19.65
N LYS A 590 -1.96 24.95 20.35
CA LYS A 590 -2.20 26.19 21.10
C LYS A 590 -2.44 27.41 20.19
N ALA A 591 -1.64 27.58 19.15
CA ALA A 591 -1.60 28.79 18.33
C ALA A 591 -2.52 28.74 17.10
N TYR A 592 -2.85 27.54 16.60
CA TYR A 592 -3.56 27.37 15.32
C TYR A 592 -4.78 26.43 15.39
N ASP A 593 -5.07 25.82 16.53
CA ASP A 593 -6.10 24.74 16.65
C ASP A 593 -5.85 23.59 15.65
N ILE A 594 -4.57 23.34 15.34
CA ILE A 594 -4.12 22.23 14.51
C ILE A 594 -3.54 21.17 15.43
N ASP A 595 -4.11 19.98 15.42
CA ASP A 595 -3.62 18.84 16.21
C ASP A 595 -3.02 17.76 15.31
N PRO A 596 -1.75 17.91 14.88
CA PRO A 596 -1.16 16.98 13.93
C PRO A 596 -0.96 15.59 14.53
N MET A 597 -1.14 14.57 13.70
CA MET A 597 -0.65 13.23 14.04
C MET A 597 0.88 13.27 14.15
N HIS A 598 1.42 12.62 15.18
CA HIS A 598 2.85 12.64 15.45
C HIS A 598 3.39 11.23 15.68
N TYR A 599 4.30 10.79 14.80
CA TYR A 599 5.01 9.52 14.91
C TYR A 599 6.47 9.76 15.29
N SER A 600 7.04 8.87 16.12
CA SER A 600 8.48 8.81 16.35
C SER A 600 9.06 7.52 15.76
N ILE A 601 9.99 7.65 14.82
CA ILE A 601 10.55 6.52 14.06
C ILE A 601 12.07 6.39 14.24
N SER A 602 12.61 5.23 13.91
CA SER A 602 14.06 5.02 13.86
C SER A 602 14.68 5.61 12.60
N ILE A 603 15.87 6.22 12.73
CA ILE A 603 16.84 6.39 11.65
C ILE A 603 18.25 6.03 12.14
N ILE A 604 18.98 5.25 11.33
CA ILE A 604 20.30 4.74 11.66
C ILE A 604 21.25 5.11 10.51
N ARG A 605 22.30 5.86 10.81
CA ARG A 605 23.31 6.24 9.81
C ARG A 605 23.92 4.99 9.19
N GLY A 606 23.97 4.93 7.86
CA GLY A 606 24.46 3.79 7.08
C GLY A 606 23.42 2.69 6.85
N LYS A 607 22.34 2.61 7.66
CA LYS A 607 21.26 1.63 7.49
C LYS A 607 19.95 2.24 6.97
N GLY A 608 19.73 3.54 7.20
CA GLY A 608 18.52 4.28 6.80
C GLY A 608 17.48 4.40 7.90
N PHE A 609 16.33 4.99 7.57
CA PHE A 609 15.16 4.94 8.46
C PHE A 609 14.47 3.57 8.42
N ASP A 610 13.60 3.33 9.39
CA ASP A 610 12.75 2.15 9.42
C ASP A 610 11.73 2.17 8.26
N GLU A 611 11.95 1.32 7.26
CA GLU A 611 11.09 1.20 6.09
C GLU A 611 9.66 0.74 6.46
N ASN A 612 9.51 -0.09 7.49
CA ASN A 612 8.21 -0.62 7.93
C ASN A 612 7.40 0.48 8.63
N ALA A 613 8.04 1.35 9.42
CA ALA A 613 7.40 2.53 9.99
C ALA A 613 6.88 3.48 8.90
N ILE A 614 7.64 3.70 7.83
CA ILE A 614 7.20 4.54 6.70
C ILE A 614 6.04 3.90 5.93
N LYS A 615 6.06 2.58 5.67
CA LYS A 615 4.92 1.88 5.05
C LYS A 615 3.67 1.98 5.92
N PHE A 616 3.82 1.85 7.23
CA PHE A 616 2.72 2.02 8.18
C PHE A 616 2.09 3.42 8.09
N ILE A 617 2.92 4.47 7.98
CA ILE A 617 2.48 5.86 7.82
C ILE A 617 1.82 6.07 6.44
N SER A 618 2.40 5.56 5.36
CA SER A 618 1.88 5.79 3.99
C SER A 618 0.53 5.12 3.72
N GLN A 619 0.21 4.05 4.45
CA GLN A 619 -1.11 3.40 4.40
C GLN A 619 -2.22 4.24 5.07
N ARG A 620 -1.86 5.20 5.94
CA ARG A 620 -2.79 5.97 6.77
C ARG A 620 -2.86 7.45 6.38
N HIS A 621 -1.76 7.99 5.86
CA HIS A 621 -1.59 9.41 5.59
C HIS A 621 -1.09 9.65 4.17
N ASP A 622 -1.44 10.81 3.61
CA ASP A 622 -0.79 11.28 2.38
C ASP A 622 0.66 11.65 2.71
N THR A 623 1.62 10.93 2.11
CA THR A 623 3.04 11.13 2.40
C THR A 623 3.56 12.50 1.97
N SER A 624 2.85 13.25 1.12
CA SER A 624 3.21 14.63 0.78
C SER A 624 3.05 15.61 1.96
N ASN A 625 2.22 15.26 2.95
CA ASN A 625 1.99 16.04 4.16
C ASN A 625 2.95 15.67 5.31
N VAL A 626 3.85 14.69 5.10
CA VAL A 626 4.84 14.30 6.11
C VAL A 626 5.88 15.40 6.26
N GLN A 627 6.19 15.74 7.51
CA GLN A 627 7.31 16.58 7.89
C GLN A 627 8.22 15.82 8.84
N PHE A 628 9.47 15.55 8.42
CA PHE A 628 10.46 14.98 9.32
C PHE A 628 10.96 16.03 10.31
N VAL A 629 11.15 15.64 11.57
CA VAL A 629 11.54 16.55 12.66
C VAL A 629 12.71 16.00 13.48
N ASP A 630 13.69 16.85 13.80
CA ASP A 630 14.72 16.58 14.80
C ASP A 630 14.92 17.81 15.73
N GLY A 631 15.64 17.64 16.83
CA GLY A 631 15.98 18.74 17.73
C GLY A 631 17.07 19.64 17.16
N TRP A 632 18.09 19.06 16.53
CA TRP A 632 19.27 19.79 16.07
C TRP A 632 19.98 19.05 14.95
N THR A 633 20.60 19.78 14.03
CA THR A 633 21.52 19.22 13.04
C THR A 633 22.89 19.90 13.12
N GLY A 634 23.95 19.09 13.13
CA GLY A 634 25.33 19.56 13.04
C GLY A 634 25.76 19.64 11.59
N LYS A 635 26.67 18.73 11.21
CA LYS A 635 27.21 18.64 9.84
C LYS A 635 26.30 17.92 8.82
N GLY A 636 24.98 17.93 9.02
CA GLY A 636 23.99 17.38 8.08
C GLY A 636 23.99 15.85 7.88
N ALA A 637 24.58 15.06 8.79
CA ALA A 637 24.70 13.61 8.59
C ALA A 637 23.34 12.88 8.52
N ILE A 638 22.39 13.27 9.37
CA ILE A 638 21.04 12.69 9.41
C ILE A 638 20.20 13.15 8.22
N LYS A 639 20.33 14.42 7.81
CA LYS A 639 19.69 14.96 6.60
C LYS A 639 20.06 14.15 5.36
N ARG A 640 21.35 13.90 5.13
CA ARG A 640 21.81 13.05 4.00
C ARG A 640 21.32 11.61 4.09
N GLU A 641 21.25 11.05 5.29
CA GLU A 641 20.69 9.70 5.50
C GLU A 641 19.19 9.66 5.18
N LEU A 642 18.46 10.71 5.54
CA LEU A 642 17.03 10.87 5.27
C LEU A 642 16.74 11.00 3.77
N GLU A 643 17.54 11.81 3.05
CA GLU A 643 17.48 11.93 1.58
C GLU A 643 17.69 10.57 0.91
N ARG A 644 18.79 9.88 1.24
CA ARG A 644 19.12 8.56 0.69
C ARG A 644 18.03 7.53 0.99
N SER A 645 17.48 7.53 2.21
CA SER A 645 16.42 6.61 2.60
C SER A 645 15.11 6.93 1.87
N SER A 646 14.81 8.21 1.64
CA SER A 646 13.63 8.64 0.87
C SER A 646 13.72 8.21 -0.59
N ASP A 647 14.89 8.35 -1.22
CA ASP A 647 15.15 7.85 -2.57
C ASP A 647 14.99 6.32 -2.65
N THR A 648 15.51 5.61 -1.64
CA THR A 648 15.38 4.14 -1.53
C THR A 648 13.90 3.72 -1.45
N MET A 649 13.05 4.45 -0.71
CA MET A 649 11.61 4.18 -0.65
C MET A 649 10.90 4.41 -1.99
N LEU A 650 11.29 5.44 -2.73
CA LEU A 650 10.73 5.73 -4.06
C LEU A 650 11.15 4.67 -5.10
N GLU A 651 12.37 4.18 -5.02
CA GLU A 651 12.89 3.15 -5.91
C GLU A 651 12.23 1.80 -5.60
N LYS A 652 12.35 1.36 -4.35
CA LYS A 652 11.94 0.01 -3.90
C LYS A 652 10.44 -0.16 -3.80
N TYR A 653 9.72 0.88 -3.38
CA TYR A 653 8.29 0.81 -3.09
C TYR A 653 7.45 1.85 -3.85
N GLY A 654 8.04 2.80 -4.57
CA GLY A 654 7.27 3.86 -5.21
C GLY A 654 6.64 4.85 -4.22
N ILE A 655 7.05 4.82 -2.95
CA ILE A 655 6.61 5.76 -1.91
C ILE A 655 7.46 7.02 -2.01
N LYS A 656 6.86 8.13 -2.44
CA LYS A 656 7.54 9.43 -2.48
C LYS A 656 7.38 10.13 -1.13
N LEU A 657 8.50 10.47 -0.51
CA LEU A 657 8.56 11.22 0.75
C LEU A 657 9.24 12.58 0.51
N PRO A 658 8.79 13.66 1.17
CA PRO A 658 9.63 14.83 1.38
C PRO A 658 10.86 14.42 2.18
N SER A 659 12.05 14.86 1.77
CA SER A 659 13.29 14.62 2.51
C SER A 659 13.67 15.81 3.40
N ASP A 660 12.83 16.84 3.46
CA ASP A 660 13.04 18.05 4.25
C ASP A 660 13.02 17.73 5.75
N LEU A 661 14.09 18.11 6.45
CA LEU A 661 14.23 17.88 7.88
C LEU A 661 13.99 19.20 8.59
N ALA A 662 12.94 19.32 9.41
CA ALA A 662 12.71 20.49 10.25
C ALA A 662 13.45 20.34 11.59
N VAL A 663 14.13 21.38 12.05
CA VAL A 663 14.86 21.35 13.32
C VAL A 663 14.66 22.61 14.15
N ILE A 664 14.85 22.50 15.47
CA ILE A 664 14.81 23.66 16.36
C ILE A 664 16.03 24.56 16.09
N ALA A 665 17.22 23.99 15.95
CA ALA A 665 18.44 24.73 15.66
C ALA A 665 19.31 24.04 14.59
N ASP A 666 19.79 24.84 13.63
CA ASP A 666 20.71 24.41 12.58
C ASP A 666 21.80 25.46 12.35
N PRO A 667 22.85 25.46 13.18
CA PRO A 667 24.00 26.35 12.98
C PRO A 667 24.77 26.05 11.69
N GLY A 668 24.68 24.83 11.17
CA GLY A 668 25.45 24.36 10.03
C GLY A 668 24.87 24.75 8.65
N GLY A 669 23.58 25.06 8.58
CA GLY A 669 22.91 25.45 7.34
C GLY A 669 22.49 24.29 6.44
N PHE A 670 22.06 23.15 6.99
CA PHE A 670 21.71 21.91 6.26
C PHE A 670 20.21 21.61 6.13
N SER A 671 19.38 22.27 6.91
CA SER A 671 17.94 22.08 6.99
C SER A 671 17.21 23.22 6.29
N GLU A 672 16.17 22.86 5.54
CA GLU A 672 15.25 23.78 4.87
C GLU A 672 14.38 24.56 5.87
N ILE A 673 14.03 23.93 6.99
CA ILE A 673 13.22 24.53 8.06
C ILE A 673 13.98 24.47 9.37
N ALA A 674 14.53 25.60 9.79
CA ALA A 674 15.17 25.75 11.08
C ALA A 674 14.47 26.82 11.92
N GLY A 675 14.33 26.57 13.21
CA GLY A 675 13.86 27.58 14.16
C GLY A 675 14.88 28.71 14.37
N THR A 676 16.18 28.39 14.25
CA THR A 676 17.28 29.36 14.28
C THR A 676 18.57 28.80 13.65
N ARG A 677 19.47 29.71 13.25
CA ARG A 677 20.86 29.43 12.84
C ARG A 677 21.86 29.64 13.98
N GLU A 678 21.41 30.02 15.16
CA GLU A 678 22.30 30.19 16.31
C GLU A 678 22.77 28.84 16.86
N ASP A 679 24.05 28.76 17.21
CA ASP A 679 24.62 27.63 17.95
C ASP A 679 24.47 27.92 19.44
N PHE A 680 23.57 27.19 20.11
CA PHE A 680 23.36 27.26 21.56
C PHE A 680 22.93 25.90 22.11
N LEU A 681 23.00 25.75 23.43
CA LEU A 681 22.68 24.48 24.08
C LEU A 681 21.16 24.25 24.15
N ILE A 682 20.70 23.19 23.47
CA ILE A 682 19.40 22.58 23.76
C ILE A 682 19.61 21.60 24.93
N PRO A 683 18.97 21.79 26.11
CA PRO A 683 19.22 20.99 27.32
C PRO A 683 19.09 19.48 27.14
N SER A 684 18.30 19.03 26.15
CA SER A 684 18.18 17.62 25.80
C SER A 684 19.51 16.98 25.36
N ALA A 685 20.53 17.77 25.00
CA ALA A 685 21.87 17.29 24.69
C ALA A 685 22.65 16.82 25.94
N CYS A 686 22.37 17.38 27.12
CA CYS A 686 23.05 17.05 28.38
C CYS A 686 22.73 15.62 28.83
N LEU A 687 21.46 15.23 28.71
CA LEU A 687 20.95 13.95 29.18
C LEU A 687 20.70 12.97 28.02
N ASN A 688 20.29 11.76 28.35
CA ASN A 688 20.06 10.69 27.39
C ASN A 688 18.59 10.27 27.39
N ALA A 689 18.29 9.02 27.73
CA ALA A 689 16.92 8.51 27.76
C ALA A 689 16.05 9.29 28.75
N THR A 690 16.61 9.76 29.87
CA THR A 690 15.93 10.51 30.93
C THR A 690 15.36 11.87 30.53
N VAL A 691 15.68 12.39 29.34
CA VAL A 691 15.06 13.61 28.77
C VAL A 691 14.40 13.35 27.41
N SER A 692 14.39 12.09 26.98
CA SER A 692 13.87 11.67 25.67
C SER A 692 12.90 10.49 25.77
N GLY A 693 12.04 10.55 26.78
CA GLY A 693 10.93 9.62 26.96
C GLY A 693 11.36 8.26 27.50
N LEU A 694 12.53 8.13 28.15
CA LEU A 694 13.11 6.86 28.62
C LEU A 694 13.34 5.82 27.51
N VAL A 695 13.44 6.26 26.25
CA VAL A 695 13.70 5.39 25.11
C VAL A 695 15.20 5.37 24.78
N SER A 696 15.73 4.18 24.49
CA SER A 696 17.12 4.02 24.06
C SER A 696 17.39 4.59 22.67
N ARG A 697 18.63 4.46 22.20
CA ARG A 697 18.89 4.55 20.75
C ARG A 697 18.21 3.39 20.05
N THR A 698 17.90 3.55 18.78
CA THR A 698 17.26 2.51 17.99
C THR A 698 18.28 1.47 17.53
N VAL A 699 17.79 0.23 17.38
CA VAL A 699 18.57 -0.98 17.15
C VAL A 699 18.00 -1.70 15.93
N GLN A 700 18.88 -2.22 15.09
CA GLN A 700 18.51 -3.07 13.96
C GLN A 700 19.43 -4.28 13.93
N ARG A 701 18.84 -5.43 14.24
CA ARG A 701 19.47 -6.75 14.38
C ARG A 701 18.49 -7.83 13.93
N ASP A 702 18.89 -8.62 12.94
CA ASP A 702 18.01 -9.58 12.27
C ASP A 702 17.59 -10.76 13.16
N ASP A 703 18.31 -11.02 14.26
CA ASP A 703 17.98 -12.07 15.23
C ASP A 703 16.91 -11.67 16.26
N ILE A 704 16.65 -10.36 16.40
CA ILE A 704 15.68 -9.79 17.36
C ILE A 704 14.53 -9.08 16.63
N ILE A 705 14.81 -8.46 15.49
CA ILE A 705 13.89 -7.70 14.66
C ILE A 705 13.54 -8.55 13.45
N GLY A 706 12.31 -9.06 13.42
CA GLY A 706 11.79 -9.81 12.29
C GLY A 706 11.58 -8.93 11.05
N PRO A 707 11.35 -9.52 9.86
CA PRO A 707 11.22 -8.79 8.60
C PRO A 707 10.05 -7.79 8.57
N TRP A 708 9.07 -7.99 9.46
CA TRP A 708 7.88 -7.15 9.61
C TRP A 708 7.86 -6.37 10.92
N ASP A 709 8.92 -6.43 11.72
CA ASP A 709 8.98 -5.63 12.94
C ASP A 709 9.44 -4.20 12.60
N PHE A 710 9.08 -3.26 13.48
CA PHE A 710 9.77 -1.98 13.53
C PHE A 710 11.17 -2.20 14.13
N HIS A 711 12.09 -1.29 13.84
CA HIS A 711 13.37 -1.20 14.52
C HIS A 711 13.15 -1.16 16.04
N GLY A 712 14.08 -1.77 16.77
CA GLY A 712 13.95 -1.95 18.21
C GLY A 712 14.38 -0.73 19.01
N ALA A 713 13.78 -0.54 20.18
CA ALA A 713 14.31 0.30 21.25
C ALA A 713 14.00 -0.31 22.62
N LYS A 714 14.88 -0.08 23.62
CA LYS A 714 14.67 -0.47 25.02
C LYS A 714 13.92 0.67 25.74
N PHE A 715 12.95 0.29 26.56
CA PHE A 715 12.29 1.18 27.50
C PHE A 715 12.98 1.09 28.87
N TYR A 716 13.64 2.16 29.31
CA TYR A 716 14.32 2.24 30.61
C TYR A 716 13.35 2.49 31.77
N LYS A 717 12.43 1.55 32.02
CA LYS A 717 11.45 1.63 33.12
C LYS A 717 12.12 1.82 34.49
N GLU A 718 13.31 1.28 34.65
CA GLU A 718 14.14 1.37 35.85
C GLU A 718 14.63 2.80 36.15
N LEU A 719 14.64 3.71 35.17
CA LEU A 719 15.08 5.10 35.33
C LEU A 719 13.93 6.09 35.53
N LYS A 720 12.71 5.61 35.76
CA LYS A 720 11.50 6.46 35.86
C LYS A 720 11.58 7.56 36.92
N GLU A 721 12.26 7.33 38.04
CA GLU A 721 12.46 8.34 39.09
C GLU A 721 13.40 9.49 38.68
N HIS A 722 14.13 9.33 37.58
CA HIS A 722 15.05 10.33 37.04
C HIS A 722 14.59 10.90 35.70
N ASP A 723 13.35 10.60 35.31
CA ASP A 723 12.78 11.07 34.06
C ASP A 723 12.34 12.53 34.17
N VAL A 724 12.99 13.38 33.38
CA VAL A 724 12.72 14.81 33.24
C VAL A 724 12.14 15.15 31.87
N SER A 725 11.72 14.14 31.08
CA SER A 725 11.22 14.34 29.71
C SER A 725 10.01 15.25 29.66
N ASN A 726 8.96 14.99 30.47
CA ASN A 726 7.79 15.87 30.52
C ASN A 726 8.13 17.24 31.13
N ARG A 727 9.00 17.29 32.14
CA ARG A 727 9.47 18.57 32.72
C ARG A 727 10.15 19.46 31.67
N PHE A 728 10.99 18.88 30.82
CA PHE A 728 11.63 19.57 29.69
C PHE A 728 10.59 20.17 28.75
N ILE A 729 9.60 19.37 28.33
CA ILE A 729 8.53 19.81 27.43
C ILE A 729 7.68 20.91 28.09
N ASP A 730 7.26 20.72 29.33
CA ASP A 730 6.37 21.63 30.05
C ASP A 730 7.04 22.99 30.30
N SER A 731 8.32 23.00 30.66
CA SER A 731 9.08 24.23 30.92
C SER A 731 9.21 25.09 29.66
N ILE A 732 9.45 24.48 28.50
CA ILE A 732 9.51 25.20 27.22
C ILE A 732 8.10 25.62 26.77
N SER A 733 7.12 24.73 26.88
CA SER A 733 5.74 24.99 26.43
C SER A 733 5.07 26.13 27.21
N ALA A 734 5.48 26.36 28.46
CA ALA A 734 5.02 27.49 29.28
C ALA A 734 5.29 28.84 28.61
N HIS A 735 6.36 28.96 27.83
CA HIS A 735 6.74 30.20 27.15
C HIS A 735 6.05 30.40 25.79
N PHE A 736 5.26 29.44 25.29
CA PHE A 736 4.56 29.62 24.01
C PHE A 736 3.56 30.79 24.07
N GLY A 737 3.67 31.73 23.14
CA GLY A 737 2.79 32.90 23.08
C GLY A 737 3.14 34.03 24.08
N GLU A 738 4.27 33.96 24.79
CA GLU A 738 4.80 35.09 25.57
C GLU A 738 5.46 36.18 24.68
N SER A 739 5.44 35.98 23.36
CA SER A 739 6.02 36.88 22.38
C SER A 739 5.11 38.09 22.11
N ASP A 740 5.33 39.21 22.80
CA ASP A 740 5.20 40.51 22.13
C ASP A 740 6.17 40.53 20.94
N ALA A 741 5.76 41.10 19.81
CA ALA A 741 6.58 41.21 18.60
C ALA A 741 7.93 41.90 18.89
N VAL A 742 8.96 41.13 19.22
CA VAL A 742 10.33 41.62 19.41
C VAL A 742 11.20 40.95 18.35
N ASP A 743 11.73 41.82 17.47
CA ASP A 743 12.73 41.57 16.44
C ASP A 743 13.79 40.58 16.91
N TYR A 744 13.67 39.33 16.45
CA TYR A 744 14.83 38.48 16.30
C TYR A 744 15.54 38.97 15.05
N LYS A 745 16.80 39.43 15.17
CA LYS A 745 17.60 39.88 14.01
C LYS A 745 17.61 38.78 12.94
N GLY A 746 16.81 38.97 11.89
CA GLY A 746 16.50 37.97 10.87
C GLY A 746 15.00 37.81 10.56
N CYS A 747 14.11 38.45 11.34
CA CYS A 747 12.66 38.49 11.13
C CYS A 747 12.14 39.94 11.24
N GLU A 748 12.83 40.88 10.59
CA GLU A 748 12.22 42.19 10.34
C GLU A 748 10.99 41.94 9.43
N SER A 749 9.80 42.33 9.88
CA SER A 749 8.51 42.36 9.12
C SER A 749 7.59 41.14 9.12
N GLY A 750 7.54 40.32 10.17
CA GLY A 750 6.46 39.29 10.26
C GLY A 750 6.42 38.33 9.06
N HIS A 751 7.54 38.26 8.33
CA HIS A 751 7.83 37.43 7.20
C HIS A 751 8.91 36.48 7.68
N CYS A 752 8.52 35.26 8.02
CA CYS A 752 9.47 34.17 8.17
C CYS A 752 9.94 33.84 6.74
N GLU A 753 10.96 34.52 6.25
CA GLU A 753 11.64 34.12 5.01
C GLU A 753 12.28 32.76 5.24
N ALA A 754 12.27 31.91 4.20
CA ALA A 754 12.94 30.62 4.26
C ALA A 754 14.44 30.86 4.51
N MET A 755 14.98 30.24 5.56
CA MET A 755 16.40 30.38 5.87
C MET A 755 17.22 29.64 4.80
N GLU A 756 18.10 30.34 4.08
CA GLU A 756 18.95 29.71 3.06
C GLU A 756 19.74 28.51 3.63
N CYS A 757 19.68 27.39 2.91
CA CYS A 757 20.47 26.19 3.16
C CYS A 757 21.85 26.37 2.51
N ASP A 758 22.73 27.14 3.15
CA ASP A 758 24.05 27.47 2.58
C ASP A 758 25.13 26.39 2.82
N MET A 759 24.83 25.42 3.68
CA MET A 759 25.70 24.30 4.10
C MET A 759 27.13 24.72 4.52
N LYS A 760 27.33 26.01 4.84
CA LYS A 760 28.68 26.55 5.10
C LYS A 760 29.30 25.98 6.38
N GLY A 761 28.53 25.34 7.25
CA GLY A 761 29.06 24.59 8.38
C GLY A 761 30.04 23.48 7.96
N MET A 762 29.98 22.95 6.72
CA MET A 762 31.01 22.01 6.26
C MET A 762 32.38 22.67 6.12
N GLN A 763 32.46 23.97 5.82
CA GLN A 763 33.73 24.67 5.66
C GLN A 763 34.52 24.69 6.97
N ASP A 764 33.84 24.85 8.11
CA ASP A 764 34.47 24.76 9.43
C ASP A 764 35.01 23.35 9.69
N VAL A 765 34.26 22.32 9.29
CA VAL A 765 34.68 20.91 9.46
C VAL A 765 35.89 20.59 8.59
N GLU A 766 35.91 21.05 7.34
CA GLU A 766 37.02 20.87 6.40
C GLU A 766 38.27 21.60 6.86
N MET A 767 38.14 22.85 7.32
CA MET A 767 39.24 23.65 7.85
C MET A 767 39.90 22.96 9.06
N VAL A 768 39.08 22.53 10.03
CA VAL A 768 39.57 21.81 11.21
C VAL A 768 40.21 20.47 10.82
N LYS A 769 39.66 19.78 9.82
CA LYS A 769 40.21 18.51 9.34
C LYS A 769 41.63 18.69 8.80
N GLU A 770 41.83 19.71 7.96
CA GLU A 770 43.11 20.01 7.32
C GLU A 770 44.16 20.51 8.33
N GLU A 771 43.79 21.46 9.19
CA GLU A 771 44.73 22.11 10.10
C GLU A 771 45.20 21.19 11.24
N PHE A 772 44.30 20.33 11.76
CA PHE A 772 44.62 19.40 12.83
C PHE A 772 44.99 17.99 12.35
N GLY A 773 45.10 17.77 11.03
CA GLY A 773 45.53 16.49 10.45
C GLY A 773 44.62 15.31 10.79
N ILE A 774 43.30 15.52 10.79
CA ILE A 774 42.32 14.50 11.19
C ILE A 774 41.83 13.72 9.97
N ASP A 775 42.19 12.45 9.85
CA ASP A 775 41.82 11.63 8.67
C ASP A 775 40.31 11.41 8.53
N ASP A 776 39.61 11.20 9.66
CA ASP A 776 38.18 10.89 9.71
C ASP A 776 37.38 12.06 10.28
N MET A 777 36.56 12.67 9.42
CA MET A 777 35.65 13.76 9.81
C MET A 777 34.71 13.35 10.95
N ASN A 778 34.42 12.07 11.19
CA ASN A 778 33.59 11.62 12.32
C ASN A 778 34.18 11.96 13.69
N LEU A 779 35.49 12.20 13.78
CA LEU A 779 36.18 12.63 14.99
C LEU A 779 36.02 14.14 15.27
N ILE A 780 35.47 14.88 14.32
CA ILE A 780 35.19 16.32 14.41
C ILE A 780 33.70 16.51 14.75
N LYS A 781 33.43 17.14 15.89
CA LYS A 781 32.09 17.29 16.48
C LYS A 781 31.75 18.76 16.67
N PRO A 782 31.30 19.44 15.59
CA PRO A 782 30.98 20.87 15.64
C PRO A 782 29.65 21.13 16.34
N GLY A 783 29.58 22.27 17.01
CA GLY A 783 28.40 22.78 17.70
C GLY A 783 28.40 22.49 19.20
N ILE A 784 27.75 23.36 19.97
CA ILE A 784 27.69 23.27 21.44
C ILE A 784 27.09 21.94 21.90
N GLY A 785 26.00 21.49 21.27
CA GLY A 785 25.35 20.23 21.63
C GLY A 785 26.25 19.00 21.44
N GLU A 786 27.01 18.93 20.33
CA GLU A 786 27.91 17.80 20.09
C GLU A 786 29.19 17.89 20.92
N THR A 787 29.79 19.07 21.10
CA THR A 787 30.94 19.23 22.00
C THR A 787 30.56 18.86 23.43
N THR A 788 29.37 19.25 23.89
CA THR A 788 28.83 18.82 25.19
C THR A 788 28.79 17.29 25.25
N ARG A 789 28.20 16.61 24.26
CA ARG A 789 28.16 15.14 24.21
C ARG A 789 29.56 14.49 24.17
N VAL A 790 30.53 15.12 23.50
CA VAL A 790 31.92 14.66 23.44
C VAL A 790 32.55 14.71 24.82
N LEU A 791 32.53 15.87 25.47
CA LEU A 791 33.10 16.05 26.80
C LEU A 791 32.48 15.05 27.78
N LEU A 792 31.16 14.88 27.72
CA LEU A 792 30.45 14.04 28.66
C LEU A 792 30.61 12.53 28.41
N ARG A 793 30.90 12.08 27.18
CA ARG A 793 30.69 10.66 26.80
C ARG A 793 31.77 10.06 25.90
N ARG A 794 32.77 10.85 25.51
CA ARG A 794 33.89 10.44 24.64
C ARG A 794 35.22 10.81 25.30
N VAL A 795 36.30 10.50 24.60
CA VAL A 795 37.66 10.87 24.98
C VAL A 795 38.13 12.00 24.04
N PRO A 796 37.79 13.26 24.33
CA PRO A 796 38.36 14.39 23.60
C PRO A 796 39.83 14.59 23.97
N TRP A 797 40.58 15.15 23.03
CA TRP A 797 41.92 15.67 23.31
C TRP A 797 41.98 17.19 23.21
N LYS A 798 41.01 17.82 22.51
CA LYS A 798 40.95 19.26 22.32
C LYS A 798 39.53 19.76 22.06
N VAL A 799 39.24 20.98 22.51
CA VAL A 799 38.03 21.74 22.22
C VAL A 799 38.42 23.06 21.58
N LEU A 800 37.80 23.38 20.44
CA LEU A 800 37.97 24.64 19.73
C LEU A 800 36.82 25.58 20.10
N ILE A 801 37.10 26.84 20.42
CA ILE A 801 36.09 27.87 20.73
C ILE A 801 36.32 29.08 19.82
N SER A 802 35.28 29.53 19.11
CA SER A 802 35.36 30.67 18.17
C SER A 802 34.90 31.99 18.75
N THR A 803 34.21 31.94 19.88
CA THR A 803 33.70 33.11 20.60
C THR A 803 34.66 33.58 21.69
N ASP A 804 34.31 34.67 22.35
CA ASP A 804 34.96 35.06 23.59
C ASP A 804 34.72 34.01 24.69
N MET A 805 35.68 33.88 25.61
CA MET A 805 35.62 32.89 26.69
C MET A 805 34.54 33.19 27.74
N ASP A 806 33.97 34.39 27.74
CA ASP A 806 32.85 34.82 28.58
C ASP A 806 31.49 34.72 27.89
N ASP A 807 31.41 34.22 26.64
CA ASP A 807 30.14 33.95 25.97
C ASP A 807 29.35 32.89 26.77
N VAL A 808 28.14 33.28 27.18
CA VAL A 808 27.24 32.47 27.99
C VAL A 808 26.91 31.12 27.36
N ASP A 809 26.90 31.03 26.01
CA ASP A 809 26.56 29.81 25.29
C ASP A 809 27.69 28.75 25.34
N VAL A 810 28.95 29.15 25.61
CA VAL A 810 30.10 28.24 25.74
C VAL A 810 30.60 28.07 27.18
N ALA A 811 30.03 28.80 28.14
CA ALA A 811 30.47 28.77 29.54
C ALA A 811 30.51 27.35 30.12
N HIS A 812 29.50 26.52 29.87
CA HIS A 812 29.49 25.13 30.35
C HIS A 812 30.49 24.23 29.61
N ILE A 813 30.83 24.54 28.34
CA ILE A 813 31.86 23.81 27.60
C ILE A 813 33.22 24.04 28.25
N ILE A 814 33.53 25.29 28.61
CA ILE A 814 34.78 25.66 29.27
C ILE A 814 34.89 24.95 30.61
N GLN A 815 33.83 25.01 31.43
CA GLN A 815 33.79 24.32 32.71
C GLN A 815 34.04 22.81 32.56
N LEU A 816 33.31 22.14 31.66
CA LEU A 816 33.43 20.70 31.44
C LEU A 816 34.81 20.30 30.89
N ALA A 817 35.45 21.15 30.09
CA ALA A 817 36.80 20.91 29.58
C ALA A 817 37.85 21.04 30.69
N ASP A 818 37.74 22.05 31.57
CA ASP A 818 38.62 22.23 32.74
C ASP A 818 38.53 21.03 33.70
N GLU A 819 37.31 20.62 34.07
CA GLU A 819 37.05 19.46 34.93
C GLU A 819 37.66 18.15 34.38
N LYS A 820 37.78 18.03 33.06
CA LYS A 820 38.30 16.85 32.36
C LYS A 820 39.75 16.98 31.94
N GLY A 821 40.40 18.13 32.19
CA GLY A 821 41.76 18.41 31.73
C GLY A 821 41.92 18.37 30.22
N VAL A 822 40.88 18.81 29.48
CA VAL A 822 40.88 18.86 28.01
C VAL A 822 41.37 20.22 27.56
N GLU A 823 42.33 20.24 26.63
CA GLU A 823 42.88 21.49 26.08
C GLU A 823 41.79 22.30 25.36
N ILE A 824 41.69 23.60 25.65
CA ILE A 824 40.84 24.54 24.94
C ILE A 824 41.72 25.45 24.09
N GLU A 825 41.38 25.59 22.81
CA GLU A 825 42.08 26.47 21.87
C GLU A 825 41.08 27.44 21.22
N GLN A 826 41.45 28.73 21.17
CA GLN A 826 40.66 29.72 20.47
C GLN A 826 40.88 29.58 18.95
N TYR A 827 39.80 29.42 18.18
CA TYR A 827 39.88 29.02 16.78
C TYR A 827 38.77 29.66 15.93
N PRO A 828 39.05 30.20 14.73
CA PRO A 828 38.11 31.03 13.98
C PRO A 828 37.06 30.24 13.19
N LEU A 829 36.22 29.44 13.87
CA LEU A 829 35.04 28.80 13.26
C LEU A 829 34.05 29.89 12.81
N LYS A 830 33.44 29.71 11.64
CA LYS A 830 32.54 30.70 11.03
C LYS A 830 31.07 30.51 11.41
N LYS A 831 30.65 29.27 11.63
CA LYS A 831 29.23 28.91 11.83
C LYS A 831 28.96 28.34 13.21
N TYR A 832 29.91 27.60 13.77
CA TYR A 832 29.77 27.01 15.11
C TYR A 832 30.52 27.85 16.15
N LYS A 833 30.00 27.89 17.38
CA LYS A 833 30.66 28.52 18.53
C LYS A 833 31.77 27.66 19.11
N CYS A 834 31.64 26.33 19.01
CA CYS A 834 32.69 25.42 19.43
C CYS A 834 32.74 24.12 18.62
N CYS A 835 33.85 23.39 18.75
CA CYS A 835 34.03 22.08 18.14
C CYS A 835 34.84 21.15 19.04
N GLY A 836 34.32 19.95 19.33
CA GLY A 836 35.05 18.92 20.07
C GLY A 836 35.83 17.99 19.15
N LEU A 837 37.09 17.72 19.48
CA LEU A 837 37.98 16.82 18.73
C LEU A 837 38.23 15.54 19.52
N ILE A 838 37.89 14.39 18.93
CA ILE A 838 37.98 13.07 19.56
C ILE A 838 39.32 12.41 19.24
N LYS A 839 39.93 11.73 20.23
CA LYS A 839 41.20 11.00 20.05
C LYS A 839 40.95 9.68 19.32
N LYS A 840 41.82 9.35 18.35
CA LYS A 840 41.86 8.02 17.73
C LYS A 840 42.52 7.05 18.71
N VAL A 841 41.76 6.15 19.32
CA VAL A 841 42.31 5.15 20.23
C VAL A 841 42.83 3.98 19.39
N ASN A 842 44.15 3.86 19.24
CA ASN A 842 44.75 2.66 18.66
C ASN A 842 44.84 1.60 19.77
N GLY A 843 44.46 0.35 19.47
CA GLY A 843 44.25 -0.74 20.45
C GLY A 843 45.48 -1.25 21.23
N GLY A 844 46.52 -0.43 21.42
CA GLY A 844 47.74 -0.78 22.16
C GLY A 844 47.93 -0.03 23.49
N ASP A 845 47.21 1.04 23.76
CA ASP A 845 47.39 1.83 25.00
C ASP A 845 46.15 1.71 25.90
N VAL A 846 46.20 0.72 26.80
CA VAL A 846 45.40 0.65 28.05
C VAL A 846 46.38 0.45 29.20
#